data_AF-A0A9D4ZT26-F1
#
_entry.id   AF-A0A9D4ZT26-F1
#
_cell.length_a   1.000
_cell.length_b   1.000
_cell.length_c   1.000
_cell.angle_alpha   90.00
_cell.angle_beta   90.00
_cell.angle_gamma   90.00
#
_symmetry.space_group_name_H-M   'P 1'
#
loop_
_entity.id
_entity.type
_entity.pdbx_description
1 polymer ?
#
loop_
_entity_poly.entity_id
_entity_poly.type
_entity_poly.pdbx_seq_one_letter_code
_entity_poly.pdbx_strand_id
1 'polypeptide(L)'
;MAALTASSVSTTAALKHESKSEKVENLKSSSFVPRLPASRVSCAANATVNNGALGARAVITPSLGSEKPNRTRATTKDPSSPEFLPIPSFEECFPNSTKESREIVHEPTGSVLHVPFRRVHLSGGEPPFDTYDTSGPQNLNPHSGLPKLRKSWIERREKRGDKRCTQMHYAKQGTVTEEMVYCAARENLSPDFVRSEVARGRAIIPSNKRHLELEPMIVGRNFLVKVNANIGNSAVSSSVEEEVQKLQWATMWGADTVMDLSTGKHIHETREWILRNSAVPVGTVPIYQALEKVDGIAEKLTWEVFRDTLIEQAEQGVDYFTIHAGVLLRYIPLTAKRMTGIVSRGGSIHAKWCLTYHKENFAYEHWDDILDICNKYDISLSIGDGLRPGSIYDANDMAQFSELATQGELTRRAWEKDVQVMNEGPGHIPLHKIPENMEKQLDWCSEAPFYTLGPLTTDIAPGYDHITSAIGAANIGALGTALLCYVTPKEHLGLPNRDDVKAGVIAYKIAAHAADLAKQHPYARAWDDALSKARFEFRWRDQFALSLDPVTAQAFHDETLPADGAKVAHFCSMCGPKFCSMKITEDVRKYAAEHGYGDAETAIKHGMDEMSAEFLAAKKTHSGPQLRMKPDHWNRRVNLIYQMTGSCSSVLWQRGHLLHTVGVNWLLAQAEGQMFHNLFKLVKLQEQAEIVPLHLNRIMPA
;
A
#
# COMPACT_ATOMS: atom_id res chain seq x y z
N MET A 1 61.85 -26.98 17.48
CA MET A 1 63.28 -26.60 17.29
C MET A 1 63.31 -25.15 16.77
N ALA A 2 64.40 -24.40 17.01
CA ALA A 2 64.78 -23.10 16.40
C ALA A 2 63.63 -22.14 15.97
N ALA A 3 63.31 -21.00 16.61
CA ALA A 3 64.00 -20.14 17.59
C ALA A 3 65.24 -19.35 17.11
N LEU A 4 65.04 -18.04 16.87
CA LEU A 4 65.94 -16.88 16.97
C LEU A 4 65.01 -15.67 17.34
N THR A 5 65.13 -14.79 18.35
CA THR A 5 66.21 -14.16 19.17
C THR A 5 67.04 -13.08 18.45
N ALA A 6 67.52 -11.96 19.04
CA ALA A 6 67.30 -11.22 20.32
C ALA A 6 68.24 -9.96 20.35
N SER A 7 68.17 -8.92 21.21
CA SER A 7 67.09 -8.24 21.98
C SER A 7 67.65 -7.01 22.75
N SER A 8 66.97 -5.85 22.77
CA SER A 8 67.34 -4.64 23.58
C SER A 8 66.08 -3.81 23.91
N VAL A 9 65.69 -3.42 25.14
CA VAL A 9 66.37 -3.19 26.45
C VAL A 9 67.25 -1.90 26.38
N SER A 10 67.11 -0.85 27.23
CA SER A 10 66.90 -0.87 28.68
C SER A 10 66.30 0.41 29.36
N THR A 11 65.57 0.21 30.46
CA THR A 11 65.51 0.97 31.75
C THR A 11 65.20 2.49 31.90
N THR A 12 64.07 2.74 32.57
CA THR A 12 63.84 3.59 33.79
C THR A 12 64.14 5.10 33.86
N ALA A 13 63.13 5.84 34.32
CA ALA A 13 63.20 6.64 35.56
C ALA A 13 61.79 6.76 36.19
N ALA A 14 61.68 6.97 37.51
CA ALA A 14 60.41 7.15 38.21
C ALA A 14 60.55 8.18 39.36
N LEU A 15 59.52 9.00 39.58
CA LEU A 15 59.41 9.88 40.75
C LEU A 15 57.98 9.88 41.29
N LYS A 16 57.85 9.73 42.61
CA LYS A 16 56.63 9.97 43.39
C LYS A 16 56.57 11.44 43.81
N HIS A 17 55.39 11.93 44.19
CA HIS A 17 55.29 12.79 45.37
C HIS A 17 53.93 12.71 46.07
N GLU A 18 53.97 12.41 47.36
CA GLU A 18 52.94 12.71 48.37
C GLU A 18 53.27 14.13 48.94
N SER A 19 52.48 14.87 49.72
CA SER A 19 51.23 14.68 50.50
C SER A 19 50.58 16.10 50.65
N LYS A 20 49.36 16.34 51.18
CA LYS A 20 48.90 16.18 52.58
C LYS A 20 47.38 16.44 52.71
N SER A 21 46.82 16.05 53.86
CA SER A 21 45.47 16.39 54.33
C SER A 21 45.47 17.51 55.37
N GLU A 22 44.39 18.29 55.45
CA GLU A 22 44.01 19.00 56.69
C GLU A 22 42.47 19.16 56.78
N LYS A 23 41.95 19.58 57.94
CA LYS A 23 40.51 19.61 58.30
C LYS A 23 40.15 20.95 58.97
N VAL A 24 38.84 21.15 59.17
CA VAL A 24 38.15 21.87 60.28
C VAL A 24 37.37 23.16 59.93
N GLU A 25 36.04 23.04 60.13
CA GLU A 25 35.00 24.03 60.54
C GLU A 25 34.52 25.26 59.71
N ASN A 26 33.20 25.25 59.49
CA ASN A 26 32.18 26.29 59.75
C ASN A 26 32.50 27.80 59.61
N LEU A 27 31.66 28.49 58.81
CA LEU A 27 30.88 29.66 59.27
C LEU A 27 29.67 29.96 58.33
N LYS A 28 28.79 30.91 58.72
CA LYS A 28 27.47 31.16 58.09
C LYS A 28 27.30 32.60 57.54
N SER A 29 26.80 32.73 56.32
CA SER A 29 26.03 33.88 55.78
C SER A 29 25.57 33.52 54.35
N SER A 30 24.35 33.69 53.81
CA SER A 30 23.15 34.54 54.02
C SER A 30 22.93 35.55 52.86
N SER A 31 22.24 35.12 51.80
CA SER A 31 21.53 35.93 50.78
C SER A 31 20.82 34.94 49.82
N PHE A 32 19.54 34.60 49.96
CA PHE A 32 18.31 35.42 49.94
C PHE A 32 18.00 36.00 48.54
N VAL A 33 17.23 35.24 47.75
CA VAL A 33 16.62 35.66 46.48
C VAL A 33 15.12 35.35 46.54
N PRO A 34 14.23 36.36 46.52
CA PRO A 34 12.79 36.13 46.67
C PRO A 34 12.08 35.77 45.36
N ARG A 35 11.08 34.89 45.46
CA ARG A 35 10.01 34.73 44.44
C ARG A 35 8.93 35.79 44.64
N LEU A 36 8.13 36.04 43.60
CA LEU A 36 6.70 36.46 43.51
C LEU A 36 6.50 37.43 42.32
N PRO A 37 5.27 37.68 41.84
CA PRO A 37 4.35 36.68 41.30
C PRO A 37 3.85 37.06 39.88
N ALA A 38 3.19 36.13 39.17
CA ALA A 38 2.49 36.46 37.93
C ALA A 38 1.09 37.04 38.22
N SER A 39 0.78 38.21 37.65
CA SER A 39 -0.55 38.80 37.65
C SER A 39 -1.05 39.05 36.23
N ARG A 40 -2.37 38.90 36.00
CA ARG A 40 -3.01 39.21 34.72
C ARG A 40 -3.32 40.71 34.65
N VAL A 41 -2.95 41.37 33.56
CA VAL A 41 -3.51 42.68 33.16
C VAL A 41 -3.86 42.62 31.68
N SER A 42 -5.08 43.02 31.36
CA SER A 42 -5.58 43.16 29.98
C SER A 42 -5.41 44.60 29.51
N CYS A 43 -4.72 44.81 28.38
CA CYS A 43 -4.73 46.09 27.68
C CYS A 43 -5.42 45.93 26.31
N ALA A 44 -6.53 46.62 26.12
CA ALA A 44 -7.12 46.83 24.81
C ALA A 44 -6.38 47.97 24.09
N ALA A 45 -6.14 47.82 22.80
CA ALA A 45 -5.59 48.86 21.94
C ALA A 45 -6.39 48.93 20.64
N ASN A 46 -7.17 50.01 20.48
CA ASN A 46 -7.86 50.28 19.22
C ASN A 46 -6.87 50.81 18.19
N ALA A 47 -6.79 50.16 17.03
CA ALA A 47 -6.03 50.64 15.88
C ALA A 47 -6.91 50.60 14.62
N THR A 48 -7.68 51.66 14.40
CA THR A 48 -8.44 51.87 13.17
C THR A 48 -7.49 52.24 12.02
N VAL A 49 -7.35 51.36 11.05
CA VAL A 49 -6.79 51.69 9.72
C VAL A 49 -7.80 51.28 8.68
N ASN A 50 -8.11 52.20 7.76
CA ASN A 50 -9.06 52.01 6.67
C ASN A 50 -8.31 52.15 5.33
N ASN A 51 -8.94 51.70 4.24
CA ASN A 51 -8.37 51.43 2.91
C ASN A 51 -7.73 50.02 2.78
N GLY A 52 -7.89 49.32 1.65
CA GLY A 52 -8.65 49.71 0.46
C GLY A 52 -8.06 49.15 -0.84
N ALA A 53 -7.87 47.84 -0.95
CA ALA A 53 -7.35 47.19 -2.15
C ALA A 53 -8.08 45.87 -2.42
N LEU A 54 -8.49 45.65 -3.68
CA LEU A 54 -9.16 44.43 -4.12
C LEU A 54 -8.13 43.33 -4.40
N GLY A 55 -8.24 42.21 -3.69
CA GLY A 55 -7.46 41.00 -3.93
C GLY A 55 -8.31 39.77 -3.66
N ALA A 56 -8.53 38.94 -4.68
CA ALA A 56 -9.38 37.76 -4.56
C ALA A 56 -8.70 36.69 -3.69
N ARG A 57 -9.24 36.45 -2.49
CA ARG A 57 -8.87 35.32 -1.62
C ARG A 57 -9.92 34.24 -1.75
N ALA A 58 -9.53 33.04 -2.16
CA ALA A 58 -10.40 31.87 -2.09
C ALA A 58 -10.67 31.55 -0.61
N VAL A 59 -11.92 31.74 -0.18
CA VAL A 59 -12.38 31.35 1.16
C VAL A 59 -12.95 29.95 1.06
N ILE A 60 -12.26 28.97 1.65
CA ILE A 60 -12.87 27.67 1.93
C ILE A 60 -13.91 27.91 3.03
N THR A 61 -15.19 27.90 2.65
CA THR A 61 -16.29 28.00 3.61
C THR A 61 -16.37 26.70 4.42
N PRO A 62 -16.22 26.74 5.75
CA PRO A 62 -16.54 25.57 6.57
C PRO A 62 -18.05 25.28 6.45
N SER A 63 -18.40 24.01 6.29
CA SER A 63 -19.80 23.56 6.22
C SER A 63 -20.57 23.97 7.48
N LEU A 64 -21.83 24.39 7.31
CA LEU A 64 -22.72 24.73 8.41
C LEU A 64 -22.83 23.58 9.43
N GLY A 65 -22.85 23.94 10.71
CA GLY A 65 -22.55 22.99 11.78
C GLY A 65 -23.64 21.96 12.04
N SER A 66 -23.28 20.68 11.88
CA SER A 66 -23.72 19.66 12.83
C SER A 66 -23.08 19.94 14.19
N GLU A 67 -23.84 19.88 15.29
CA GLU A 67 -23.23 19.89 16.62
C GLU A 67 -22.27 18.69 16.74
N LYS A 68 -20.96 18.97 16.91
CA LYS A 68 -20.01 17.90 17.22
C LYS A 68 -20.30 17.47 18.67
N PRO A 69 -20.75 16.22 18.92
CA PRO A 69 -20.92 15.76 20.30
C PRO A 69 -19.56 15.87 20.99
N ASN A 70 -19.57 16.42 22.20
CA ASN A 70 -18.35 16.70 22.95
C ASN A 70 -17.74 15.39 23.46
N ARG A 71 -17.02 14.68 22.56
CA ARG A 71 -16.40 13.36 22.82
C ARG A 71 -15.37 13.51 23.96
N THR A 72 -15.81 13.25 25.18
CA THR A 72 -14.95 12.74 26.24
C THR A 72 -14.11 11.61 25.66
N ARG A 73 -12.79 11.62 25.95
CA ARG A 73 -11.87 10.59 25.43
C ARG A 73 -12.41 9.21 25.80
N ALA A 74 -12.70 8.39 24.81
CA ALA A 74 -13.15 7.04 25.02
C ALA A 74 -12.04 6.25 25.72
N THR A 75 -12.32 5.78 26.93
CA THR A 75 -11.51 4.82 27.67
C THR A 75 -12.42 3.66 28.01
N THR A 76 -12.03 2.45 27.63
CA THR A 76 -12.78 1.22 27.90
C THR A 76 -13.11 1.15 29.40
N LYS A 77 -14.41 1.05 29.75
CA LYS A 77 -14.86 1.02 31.15
C LYS A 77 -14.52 -0.32 31.80
N ASP A 78 -14.72 -1.40 31.04
CA ASP A 78 -14.45 -2.79 31.40
C ASP A 78 -13.88 -3.52 30.18
N PRO A 79 -12.60 -3.91 30.16
CA PRO A 79 -11.99 -4.62 29.04
C PRO A 79 -12.53 -6.05 28.86
N SER A 80 -13.27 -6.59 29.84
CA SER A 80 -13.96 -7.88 29.72
C SER A 80 -15.36 -7.79 29.11
N SER A 81 -15.93 -6.58 28.98
CA SER A 81 -17.22 -6.34 28.32
C SER A 81 -17.30 -4.95 27.66
N PRO A 82 -16.57 -4.71 26.55
CA PRO A 82 -16.52 -3.39 25.89
C PRO A 82 -17.83 -2.99 25.19
N GLU A 83 -18.13 -1.70 25.10
CA GLU A 83 -19.36 -1.18 24.46
C GLU A 83 -19.17 -1.00 22.94
N PHE A 84 -19.17 -2.11 22.18
CA PHE A 84 -18.90 -2.09 20.73
C PHE A 84 -19.97 -1.34 19.91
N LEU A 85 -19.50 -0.51 18.96
CA LEU A 85 -20.33 0.18 17.97
C LEU A 85 -20.13 -0.45 16.58
N PRO A 86 -21.21 -0.75 15.82
CA PRO A 86 -21.09 -1.32 14.49
C PRO A 86 -20.39 -0.35 13.51
N ILE A 87 -19.69 -0.92 12.53
CA ILE A 87 -19.31 -0.21 11.31
C ILE A 87 -20.51 -0.08 10.35
N PRO A 88 -20.47 0.85 9.37
CA PRO A 88 -21.36 0.82 8.22
C PRO A 88 -21.36 -0.56 7.54
N SER A 89 -22.50 -0.96 6.97
CA SER A 89 -22.67 -2.30 6.40
C SER A 89 -21.84 -2.51 5.14
N PHE A 90 -21.69 -3.78 4.75
CA PHE A 90 -21.05 -4.16 3.49
C PHE A 90 -21.75 -3.54 2.28
N GLU A 91 -23.08 -3.48 2.30
CA GLU A 91 -23.93 -2.91 1.25
C GLU A 91 -23.86 -1.36 1.23
N GLU A 92 -23.68 -0.72 2.38
CA GLU A 92 -23.40 0.72 2.48
C GLU A 92 -22.01 1.07 1.92
N CYS A 93 -21.02 0.21 2.13
CA CYS A 93 -19.65 0.42 1.65
C CYS A 93 -19.49 0.06 0.17
N PHE A 94 -20.15 -1.01 -0.28
CA PHE A 94 -20.07 -1.59 -1.62
C PHE A 94 -21.47 -1.78 -2.24
N PRO A 95 -22.16 -0.67 -2.57
CA PRO A 95 -23.44 -0.72 -3.27
C PRO A 95 -23.35 -1.55 -4.56
N ASN A 96 -24.43 -2.28 -4.86
CA ASN A 96 -24.52 -3.20 -6.00
C ASN A 96 -23.52 -4.37 -5.98
N SER A 97 -23.01 -4.74 -4.80
CA SER A 97 -22.18 -5.92 -4.58
C SER A 97 -22.81 -6.92 -3.60
N THR A 98 -22.50 -8.20 -3.73
CA THR A 98 -22.81 -9.25 -2.74
C THR A 98 -21.54 -9.94 -2.25
N LYS A 99 -21.57 -10.46 -1.02
CA LYS A 99 -20.59 -11.44 -0.55
C LYS A 99 -21.00 -12.82 -1.02
N GLU A 100 -20.10 -13.52 -1.69
CA GLU A 100 -20.27 -14.86 -2.22
C GLU A 100 -19.21 -15.79 -1.61
N SER A 101 -19.37 -17.10 -1.81
CA SER A 101 -18.29 -18.05 -1.55
C SER A 101 -18.22 -19.14 -2.61
N ARG A 102 -17.01 -19.59 -2.91
CA ARG A 102 -16.74 -20.73 -3.79
C ARG A 102 -16.57 -21.97 -2.92
N GLU A 103 -17.43 -22.95 -3.12
CA GLU A 103 -17.30 -24.25 -2.47
C GLU A 103 -16.17 -25.06 -3.13
N ILE A 104 -15.26 -25.59 -2.32
CA ILE A 104 -14.11 -26.41 -2.75
C ILE A 104 -13.96 -27.57 -1.78
N VAL A 105 -13.75 -28.80 -2.29
CA VAL A 105 -13.48 -29.98 -1.47
C VAL A 105 -11.97 -30.18 -1.31
N HIS A 106 -11.51 -30.28 -0.06
CA HIS A 106 -10.17 -30.79 0.25
C HIS A 106 -10.20 -32.33 0.26
N GLU A 107 -9.96 -32.92 -0.92
CA GLU A 107 -10.04 -34.37 -1.18
C GLU A 107 -9.41 -35.25 -0.07
N PRO A 108 -8.19 -34.98 0.46
CA PRO A 108 -7.57 -35.85 1.46
C PRO A 108 -8.30 -35.93 2.80
N THR A 109 -9.24 -35.03 3.10
CA THR A 109 -10.05 -35.05 4.34
C THR A 109 -11.56 -34.88 4.09
N GLY A 110 -12.01 -34.95 2.83
CA GLY A 110 -13.41 -34.75 2.43
C GLY A 110 -14.02 -33.44 2.91
N SER A 111 -13.20 -32.42 3.19
CA SER A 111 -13.66 -31.21 3.88
C SER A 111 -14.11 -30.15 2.89
N VAL A 112 -15.36 -29.72 3.05
CA VAL A 112 -15.95 -28.60 2.32
C VAL A 112 -15.35 -27.29 2.86
N LEU A 113 -14.77 -26.50 1.96
CA LEU A 113 -14.19 -25.18 2.20
C LEU A 113 -15.04 -24.14 1.47
N HIS A 114 -15.42 -23.06 2.16
CA HIS A 114 -16.13 -21.94 1.55
C HIS A 114 -15.16 -20.76 1.43
N VAL A 115 -14.69 -20.49 0.21
CA VAL A 115 -13.65 -19.49 -0.07
C VAL A 115 -14.31 -18.19 -0.54
N PRO A 116 -14.21 -17.08 0.21
CA PRO A 116 -15.00 -15.88 -0.04
C PRO A 116 -14.46 -15.05 -1.21
N PHE A 117 -15.39 -14.40 -1.89
CA PHE A 117 -15.14 -13.34 -2.86
C PHE A 117 -16.33 -12.37 -2.87
N ARG A 118 -16.13 -11.15 -3.37
CA ARG A 118 -17.20 -10.19 -3.58
C ARG A 118 -17.61 -10.22 -5.04
N ARG A 119 -18.91 -10.27 -5.31
CA ARG A 119 -19.47 -10.17 -6.66
C ARG A 119 -20.08 -8.79 -6.87
N VAL A 120 -19.55 -8.03 -7.82
CA VAL A 120 -20.12 -6.76 -8.28
C VAL A 120 -21.10 -7.05 -9.42
N HIS A 121 -22.37 -6.70 -9.25
CA HIS A 121 -23.40 -6.93 -10.26
C HIS A 121 -23.40 -5.78 -11.27
N LEU A 122 -23.40 -6.07 -12.57
CA LEU A 122 -23.25 -5.05 -13.62
C LEU A 122 -24.50 -4.93 -14.49
N SER A 123 -24.75 -3.72 -15.00
CA SER A 123 -25.83 -3.45 -15.94
C SER A 123 -25.39 -3.65 -17.40
N GLY A 124 -26.29 -3.40 -18.36
CA GLY A 124 -25.98 -3.46 -19.80
C GLY A 124 -25.89 -4.87 -20.41
N GLY A 125 -26.07 -5.92 -19.61
CA GLY A 125 -25.89 -7.31 -20.04
C GLY A 125 -24.46 -7.85 -19.84
N GLU A 126 -23.61 -7.10 -19.15
CA GLU A 126 -22.30 -7.57 -18.72
C GLU A 126 -22.42 -8.74 -17.72
N PRO A 127 -21.46 -9.69 -17.72
CA PRO A 127 -21.34 -10.63 -16.62
C PRO A 127 -20.98 -9.89 -15.31
N PRO A 128 -21.38 -10.38 -14.14
CA PRO A 128 -20.94 -9.81 -12.88
C PRO A 128 -19.43 -10.00 -12.69
N PHE A 129 -18.79 -9.08 -11.96
CA PHE A 129 -17.34 -9.06 -11.77
C PHE A 129 -16.96 -9.53 -10.36
N ASP A 130 -16.20 -10.62 -10.26
CA ASP A 130 -15.78 -11.20 -8.99
C ASP A 130 -14.43 -10.63 -8.54
N THR A 131 -14.40 -9.95 -7.39
CA THR A 131 -13.19 -9.40 -6.75
C THR A 131 -12.77 -10.23 -5.54
N TYR A 132 -11.48 -10.23 -5.22
CA TYR A 132 -10.99 -10.65 -3.92
C TYR A 132 -11.70 -9.87 -2.80
N ASP A 133 -11.93 -10.50 -1.65
CA ASP A 133 -12.62 -9.92 -0.49
C ASP A 133 -11.94 -10.37 0.82
N THR A 134 -11.69 -9.39 1.69
CA THR A 134 -11.02 -9.51 3.00
C THR A 134 -11.96 -9.18 4.16
N SER A 135 -13.18 -8.67 3.89
CA SER A 135 -14.07 -8.12 4.91
C SER A 135 -14.54 -9.12 5.96
N GLY A 136 -14.44 -10.43 5.68
CA GLY A 136 -14.87 -11.50 6.59
C GLY A 136 -16.38 -11.60 6.79
N PRO A 137 -16.85 -12.46 7.71
CA PRO A 137 -18.27 -12.58 8.05
C PRO A 137 -18.86 -11.28 8.62
N GLN A 138 -20.04 -10.89 8.15
CA GLN A 138 -20.67 -9.59 8.45
C GLN A 138 -21.79 -9.70 9.48
N ASN A 139 -22.15 -8.57 10.09
CA ASN A 139 -23.30 -8.40 11.00
C ASN A 139 -23.32 -9.34 12.22
N LEU A 140 -22.14 -9.77 12.69
CA LEU A 140 -21.99 -10.60 13.90
C LEU A 140 -21.74 -9.73 15.15
N ASN A 141 -22.18 -10.23 16.30
CA ASN A 141 -21.95 -9.61 17.60
C ASN A 141 -20.51 -9.87 18.07
N PRO A 142 -19.66 -8.84 18.28
CA PRO A 142 -18.26 -9.06 18.66
C PRO A 142 -18.05 -9.80 19.98
N HIS A 143 -19.03 -9.78 20.90
CA HIS A 143 -19.02 -10.56 22.14
C HIS A 143 -19.11 -12.09 21.91
N SER A 144 -19.52 -12.53 20.72
CA SER A 144 -19.57 -13.95 20.34
C SER A 144 -18.32 -14.42 19.58
N GLY A 145 -17.56 -13.48 19.00
CA GLY A 145 -16.51 -13.75 18.04
C GLY A 145 -17.01 -14.30 16.68
N LEU A 146 -16.08 -14.55 15.77
CA LEU A 146 -16.37 -15.15 14.46
C LEU A 146 -16.54 -16.67 14.53
N PRO A 147 -17.18 -17.29 13.53
CA PRO A 147 -17.25 -18.75 13.40
C PRO A 147 -15.85 -19.35 13.28
N LYS A 148 -15.55 -20.35 14.13
CA LYS A 148 -14.25 -21.03 14.20
C LYS A 148 -14.06 -22.06 13.06
N LEU A 149 -14.10 -21.57 11.81
CA LEU A 149 -14.16 -22.37 10.58
C LEU A 149 -13.02 -23.39 10.44
N ARG A 150 -11.79 -23.04 10.87
CA ARG A 150 -10.61 -23.92 10.78
C ARG A 150 -10.60 -25.06 11.81
N LYS A 151 -11.50 -25.03 12.81
CA LYS A 151 -11.46 -25.93 13.98
C LYS A 151 -11.35 -27.40 13.61
N SER A 152 -12.17 -27.88 12.66
CA SER A 152 -12.16 -29.30 12.27
C SER A 152 -10.88 -29.72 11.54
N TRP A 153 -10.20 -28.78 10.88
CA TRP A 153 -8.96 -29.03 10.14
C TRP A 153 -7.80 -29.21 11.14
N ILE A 154 -7.69 -28.30 12.11
CA ILE A 154 -6.71 -28.38 13.19
C ILE A 154 -6.92 -29.65 14.03
N GLU A 155 -8.16 -29.92 14.46
CA GLU A 155 -8.46 -31.11 15.27
C GLU A 155 -8.07 -32.43 14.58
N ARG A 156 -8.23 -32.55 13.25
CA ARG A 156 -7.81 -33.75 12.51
C ARG A 156 -6.29 -33.94 12.54
N ARG A 157 -5.53 -32.87 12.35
CA ARG A 157 -4.05 -32.90 12.33
C ARG A 157 -3.47 -33.12 13.73
N GLU A 158 -4.10 -32.56 14.77
CA GLU A 158 -3.77 -32.90 16.16
C GLU A 158 -4.12 -34.36 16.51
N LYS A 159 -5.28 -34.88 16.06
CA LYS A 159 -5.66 -36.31 16.23
C LYS A 159 -4.74 -37.29 15.47
N ARG A 160 -4.06 -36.83 14.42
CA ARG A 160 -3.02 -37.60 13.69
C ARG A 160 -1.69 -37.70 14.45
N GLY A 161 -1.44 -36.79 15.41
CA GLY A 161 -0.21 -36.77 16.21
C GLY A 161 0.96 -36.04 15.56
N ASP A 162 0.68 -35.08 14.67
CA ASP A 162 1.69 -34.32 13.93
C ASP A 162 2.61 -33.52 14.88
N LYS A 163 3.93 -33.76 14.81
CA LYS A 163 4.92 -33.20 15.75
C LYS A 163 5.40 -31.78 15.43
N ARG A 164 5.41 -31.41 14.14
CA ARG A 164 5.56 -30.04 13.63
C ARG A 164 4.27 -29.73 12.89
N CYS A 165 3.66 -28.58 13.14
CA CYS A 165 2.34 -28.25 12.59
C CYS A 165 2.34 -27.13 11.54
N THR A 166 3.52 -26.73 11.04
CA THR A 166 3.65 -25.57 10.15
C THR A 166 3.27 -25.88 8.70
N GLN A 167 2.78 -24.87 7.96
CA GLN A 167 2.48 -25.06 6.54
C GLN A 167 3.74 -25.37 5.72
N MET A 168 4.90 -24.80 6.08
CA MET A 168 6.19 -25.17 5.46
C MET A 168 6.55 -26.64 5.72
N HIS A 169 6.32 -27.17 6.93
CA HIS A 169 6.57 -28.57 7.23
C HIS A 169 5.73 -29.48 6.34
N TYR A 170 4.40 -29.30 6.33
CA TYR A 170 3.50 -30.08 5.48
C TYR A 170 3.87 -29.98 3.99
N ALA A 171 4.17 -28.77 3.51
CA ALA A 171 4.52 -28.50 2.12
C ALA A 171 5.78 -29.26 1.66
N LYS A 172 6.81 -29.33 2.53
CA LYS A 172 8.04 -30.12 2.32
C LYS A 172 7.80 -31.63 2.39
N GLN A 173 6.86 -32.09 3.21
CA GLN A 173 6.40 -33.49 3.21
C GLN A 173 5.48 -33.84 1.99
N GLY A 174 5.35 -32.94 1.01
CA GLY A 174 4.46 -33.14 -0.15
C GLY A 174 2.97 -33.07 0.19
N THR A 175 2.60 -32.71 1.42
CA THR A 175 1.21 -32.60 1.86
C THR A 175 0.63 -31.24 1.45
N VAL A 176 -0.42 -31.26 0.63
CA VAL A 176 -1.33 -30.13 0.49
C VAL A 176 -2.28 -30.13 1.70
N THR A 177 -2.53 -28.97 2.29
CA THR A 177 -3.43 -28.79 3.44
C THR A 177 -4.73 -28.09 3.05
N GLU A 178 -5.72 -28.12 3.96
CA GLU A 178 -6.94 -27.33 3.82
C GLU A 178 -6.64 -25.84 3.55
N GLU A 179 -5.68 -25.24 4.26
CA GLU A 179 -5.27 -23.85 4.03
C GLU A 179 -4.60 -23.63 2.65
N MET A 180 -3.79 -24.57 2.16
CA MET A 180 -3.18 -24.45 0.83
C MET A 180 -4.22 -24.50 -0.29
N VAL A 181 -5.24 -25.38 -0.18
CA VAL A 181 -6.36 -25.42 -1.13
C VAL A 181 -7.20 -24.13 -1.06
N TYR A 182 -7.44 -23.62 0.15
CA TYR A 182 -8.17 -22.37 0.38
C TYR A 182 -7.46 -21.19 -0.31
N CYS A 183 -6.16 -21.01 -0.06
CA CYS A 183 -5.35 -19.96 -0.69
C CYS A 183 -5.29 -20.12 -2.22
N ALA A 184 -5.12 -21.34 -2.73
CA ALA A 184 -5.10 -21.61 -4.16
C ALA A 184 -6.40 -21.20 -4.86
N ALA A 185 -7.55 -21.52 -4.26
CA ALA A 185 -8.85 -21.12 -4.77
C ALA A 185 -9.09 -19.60 -4.68
N ARG A 186 -8.59 -18.93 -3.63
CA ARG A 186 -8.71 -17.47 -3.44
C ARG A 186 -7.84 -16.66 -4.42
N GLU A 187 -6.69 -17.20 -4.83
CA GLU A 187 -5.78 -16.64 -5.85
C GLU A 187 -6.10 -17.11 -7.28
N ASN A 188 -7.02 -18.08 -7.44
CA ASN A 188 -7.34 -18.76 -8.70
C ASN A 188 -6.11 -19.46 -9.37
N LEU A 189 -5.35 -20.17 -8.54
CA LEU A 189 -4.14 -20.95 -8.88
C LEU A 189 -4.29 -22.42 -8.43
N SER A 190 -3.29 -23.27 -8.73
CA SER A 190 -3.31 -24.68 -8.31
C SER A 190 -2.80 -24.89 -6.87
N PRO A 191 -3.37 -25.84 -6.09
CA PRO A 191 -2.88 -26.15 -4.74
C PRO A 191 -1.43 -26.65 -4.71
N ASP A 192 -0.98 -27.36 -5.74
CA ASP A 192 0.42 -27.81 -5.83
C ASP A 192 1.41 -26.66 -6.10
N PHE A 193 1.00 -25.60 -6.81
CA PHE A 193 1.82 -24.40 -6.94
C PHE A 193 1.95 -23.66 -5.61
N VAL A 194 0.85 -23.51 -4.87
CA VAL A 194 0.85 -22.98 -3.50
C VAL A 194 1.76 -23.80 -2.59
N ARG A 195 1.60 -25.13 -2.57
CA ARG A 195 2.46 -26.04 -1.81
C ARG A 195 3.94 -25.91 -2.23
N SER A 196 4.22 -25.79 -3.53
CA SER A 196 5.59 -25.66 -4.05
C SER A 196 6.27 -24.39 -3.56
N GLU A 197 5.61 -23.23 -3.64
CA GLU A 197 6.21 -21.95 -3.21
C GLU A 197 6.36 -21.88 -1.68
N VAL A 198 5.45 -22.46 -0.91
CA VAL A 198 5.57 -22.59 0.56
C VAL A 198 6.67 -23.56 0.97
N ALA A 199 6.83 -24.70 0.29
CA ALA A 199 7.86 -25.70 0.59
C ALA A 199 9.29 -25.13 0.45
N ARG A 200 9.51 -24.24 -0.52
CA ARG A 200 10.79 -23.56 -0.79
C ARG A 200 10.93 -22.17 -0.15
N GLY A 201 9.99 -21.78 0.72
CA GLY A 201 10.07 -20.55 1.50
C GLY A 201 9.81 -19.24 0.73
N ARG A 202 9.37 -19.29 -0.53
CA ARG A 202 9.02 -18.11 -1.36
C ARG A 202 7.61 -17.57 -1.10
N ALA A 203 6.83 -18.31 -0.33
CA ALA A 203 5.52 -17.89 0.15
C ALA A 203 5.28 -18.41 1.56
N ILE A 204 4.42 -17.71 2.30
CA ILE A 204 3.93 -18.13 3.61
C ILE A 204 2.40 -18.01 3.68
N ILE A 205 1.81 -18.85 4.51
CA ILE A 205 0.40 -18.81 4.90
C ILE A 205 0.41 -18.63 6.43
N PRO A 206 0.38 -17.39 6.95
CA PRO A 206 0.37 -17.15 8.40
C PRO A 206 -0.95 -17.67 8.97
N SER A 207 -0.89 -18.78 9.72
CA SER A 207 -2.09 -19.54 10.07
C SER A 207 -2.00 -20.27 11.41
N ASN A 208 -1.76 -19.52 12.49
CA ASN A 208 -1.59 -20.11 13.83
C ASN A 208 -2.79 -21.01 14.15
N LYS A 209 -2.52 -22.23 14.60
CA LYS A 209 -3.55 -23.26 14.87
C LYS A 209 -4.56 -22.89 15.96
N ARG A 210 -4.32 -21.81 16.71
CA ARG A 210 -5.25 -21.22 17.69
C ARG A 210 -6.18 -20.18 17.08
N HIS A 211 -5.82 -19.57 15.96
CA HIS A 211 -6.65 -18.63 15.22
C HIS A 211 -7.65 -19.40 14.33
N LEU A 212 -8.70 -19.93 14.96
CA LEU A 212 -9.66 -20.80 14.27
C LEU A 212 -10.68 -20.02 13.44
N GLU A 213 -10.77 -18.72 13.68
CA GLU A 213 -11.60 -17.71 13.00
C GLU A 213 -11.09 -17.31 11.60
N LEU A 214 -9.78 -17.46 11.35
CA LEU A 214 -9.07 -17.03 10.15
C LEU A 214 -9.64 -17.65 8.85
N GLU A 215 -9.87 -16.80 7.84
CA GLU A 215 -10.00 -17.17 6.43
C GLU A 215 -8.60 -17.16 5.76
N PRO A 216 -8.00 -18.30 5.39
CA PRO A 216 -6.61 -18.34 4.92
C PRO A 216 -6.30 -17.43 3.72
N MET A 217 -5.09 -16.89 3.72
CA MET A 217 -4.50 -16.08 2.66
C MET A 217 -3.01 -16.40 2.51
N ILE A 218 -2.40 -16.03 1.38
CA ILE A 218 -0.99 -16.32 1.06
C ILE A 218 -0.20 -15.05 0.74
N VAL A 219 0.99 -14.94 1.32
CA VAL A 219 1.96 -13.86 1.08
C VAL A 219 3.16 -14.44 0.33
N GLY A 220 3.38 -14.02 -0.90
CA GLY A 220 4.55 -14.39 -1.70
C GLY A 220 4.59 -13.67 -3.05
N ARG A 221 5.78 -13.51 -3.64
CA ARG A 221 6.01 -12.70 -4.86
C ARG A 221 5.16 -13.13 -6.07
N ASN A 222 4.84 -14.41 -6.16
CA ASN A 222 4.09 -15.04 -7.26
C ASN A 222 2.56 -14.99 -7.11
N PHE A 223 2.05 -14.30 -6.09
CA PHE A 223 0.63 -14.14 -5.78
C PHE A 223 0.22 -12.66 -5.93
N LEU A 224 -1.06 -12.33 -5.72
CA LEU A 224 -1.50 -10.92 -5.58
C LEU A 224 -0.70 -10.22 -4.47
N VAL A 225 -0.29 -8.98 -4.68
CA VAL A 225 0.38 -8.17 -3.64
C VAL A 225 -0.61 -7.88 -2.51
N LYS A 226 -0.19 -8.17 -1.27
CA LYS A 226 -1.02 -8.04 -0.08
C LYS A 226 -0.75 -6.73 0.65
N VAL A 227 -1.70 -6.25 1.46
CA VAL A 227 -1.62 -5.02 2.25
C VAL A 227 -1.87 -5.32 3.73
N ASN A 228 -0.98 -4.85 4.60
CA ASN A 228 -1.17 -4.86 6.05
C ASN A 228 -1.66 -3.50 6.55
N ALA A 229 -2.65 -3.50 7.46
CA ALA A 229 -3.02 -2.32 8.24
C ALA A 229 -2.55 -2.42 9.70
N ASN A 230 -1.81 -1.41 10.18
CA ASN A 230 -1.43 -1.30 11.59
C ASN A 230 -2.56 -0.62 12.40
N ILE A 231 -3.01 -1.30 13.44
CA ILE A 231 -3.91 -0.77 14.49
C ILE A 231 -3.20 -0.88 15.86
N GLY A 232 -3.92 -0.64 16.96
CA GLY A 232 -3.41 -0.77 18.31
C GLY A 232 -3.52 0.52 19.13
N ASN A 233 -3.72 0.33 20.42
CA ASN A 233 -3.92 1.41 21.38
C ASN A 233 -2.58 2.04 21.83
N SER A 234 -2.65 3.10 22.63
CA SER A 234 -1.46 3.67 23.27
C SER A 234 -1.74 4.16 24.69
N ALA A 235 -0.68 4.48 25.42
CA ALA A 235 -0.77 5.11 26.74
C ALA A 235 -1.48 6.49 26.75
N VAL A 236 -1.82 7.08 25.59
CA VAL A 236 -2.42 8.42 25.48
C VAL A 236 -3.78 8.48 24.78
N SER A 237 -4.17 7.46 24.01
CA SER A 237 -5.45 7.43 23.27
C SER A 237 -5.83 6.06 22.71
N SER A 238 -7.13 5.97 22.33
CA SER A 238 -7.85 4.80 21.81
C SER A 238 -8.22 3.75 22.87
N SER A 239 -9.13 2.85 22.51
CA SER A 239 -9.83 1.93 23.42
C SER A 239 -10.13 0.61 22.71
N VAL A 240 -10.44 -0.46 23.46
CA VAL A 240 -10.77 -1.79 22.90
C VAL A 240 -11.87 -1.71 21.85
N GLU A 241 -12.89 -0.89 22.11
CA GLU A 241 -14.01 -0.61 21.21
C GLU A 241 -13.53 0.04 19.89
N GLU A 242 -12.61 1.01 19.96
CA GLU A 242 -12.03 1.65 18.78
C GLU A 242 -11.07 0.72 18.01
N GLU A 243 -10.34 -0.19 18.67
CA GLU A 243 -9.46 -1.14 17.98
C GLU A 243 -10.23 -2.20 17.20
N VAL A 244 -11.29 -2.80 17.79
CA VAL A 244 -12.15 -3.75 17.06
C VAL A 244 -12.88 -3.06 15.91
N GLN A 245 -13.31 -1.80 16.08
CA GLN A 245 -13.87 -1.03 14.98
C GLN A 245 -12.83 -0.76 13.88
N LYS A 246 -11.58 -0.43 14.23
CA LYS A 246 -10.49 -0.23 13.26
C LYS A 246 -10.09 -1.53 12.53
N LEU A 247 -10.10 -2.68 13.20
CA LEU A 247 -9.94 -4.01 12.59
C LEU A 247 -10.98 -4.23 11.49
N GLN A 248 -12.26 -4.21 11.85
CA GLN A 248 -13.38 -4.48 10.93
C GLN A 248 -13.42 -3.47 9.77
N TRP A 249 -13.06 -2.21 10.04
CA TRP A 249 -13.00 -1.17 9.02
C TRP A 249 -11.81 -1.33 8.07
N ALA A 250 -10.63 -1.70 8.57
CA ALA A 250 -9.47 -1.95 7.72
C ALA A 250 -9.71 -3.14 6.78
N THR A 251 -10.26 -4.25 7.29
CA THR A 251 -10.56 -5.44 6.48
C THR A 251 -11.70 -5.20 5.49
N MET A 252 -12.70 -4.40 5.85
CA MET A 252 -13.76 -3.94 4.92
C MET A 252 -13.18 -3.25 3.68
N TRP A 253 -12.24 -2.31 3.85
CA TRP A 253 -11.64 -1.57 2.73
C TRP A 253 -10.48 -2.29 2.01
N GLY A 254 -10.16 -3.52 2.40
CA GLY A 254 -9.25 -4.39 1.65
C GLY A 254 -7.99 -4.87 2.38
N ALA A 255 -7.77 -4.54 3.66
CA ALA A 255 -6.56 -4.99 4.36
C ALA A 255 -6.51 -6.52 4.44
N ASP A 256 -5.44 -7.11 3.89
CA ASP A 256 -5.26 -8.57 3.76
C ASP A 256 -4.66 -9.19 5.03
N THR A 257 -3.96 -8.38 5.85
CA THR A 257 -3.55 -8.70 7.22
C THR A 257 -3.73 -7.46 8.10
N VAL A 258 -3.73 -7.65 9.42
CA VAL A 258 -3.72 -6.55 10.41
C VAL A 258 -2.61 -6.79 11.43
N MET A 259 -2.00 -5.73 11.97
CA MET A 259 -1.11 -5.82 13.13
C MET A 259 -1.68 -5.08 14.33
N ASP A 260 -1.69 -5.74 15.49
CA ASP A 260 -1.87 -5.08 16.78
C ASP A 260 -0.51 -4.55 17.28
N LEU A 261 -0.36 -3.22 17.24
CA LEU A 261 0.81 -2.50 17.73
C LEU A 261 0.57 -1.83 19.09
N SER A 262 -0.41 -2.30 19.87
CA SER A 262 -0.82 -1.72 21.16
C SER A 262 0.34 -1.56 22.15
N THR A 263 0.47 -0.37 22.74
CA THR A 263 1.44 -0.07 23.81
C THR A 263 0.83 0.71 24.98
N GLY A 264 -0.49 0.65 25.15
CA GLY A 264 -1.21 1.22 26.29
C GLY A 264 -1.44 0.19 27.39
N LYS A 265 -2.56 0.34 28.10
CA LYS A 265 -3.07 -0.68 29.02
C LYS A 265 -3.84 -1.75 28.25
N HIS A 266 -4.11 -2.88 28.92
CA HIS A 266 -5.01 -3.94 28.45
C HIS A 266 -4.60 -4.54 27.09
N ILE A 267 -3.28 -4.66 26.84
CA ILE A 267 -2.72 -5.16 25.58
C ILE A 267 -3.19 -6.61 25.30
N HIS A 268 -3.26 -7.45 26.33
CA HIS A 268 -3.70 -8.84 26.20
C HIS A 268 -5.18 -8.94 25.81
N GLU A 269 -6.03 -8.18 26.51
CA GLU A 269 -7.48 -8.15 26.35
C GLU A 269 -7.87 -7.49 25.02
N THR A 270 -7.24 -6.37 24.66
CA THR A 270 -7.41 -5.70 23.36
C THR A 270 -7.14 -6.68 22.21
N ARG A 271 -6.03 -7.42 22.29
CA ARG A 271 -5.64 -8.40 21.30
C ARG A 271 -6.56 -9.63 21.26
N GLU A 272 -7.09 -10.06 22.40
CA GLU A 272 -8.08 -11.15 22.43
C GLU A 272 -9.34 -10.74 21.67
N TRP A 273 -9.85 -9.53 21.92
CA TRP A 273 -11.00 -9.00 21.18
C TRP A 273 -10.73 -8.83 19.68
N ILE A 274 -9.51 -8.45 19.28
CA ILE A 274 -9.07 -8.41 17.88
C ILE A 274 -9.06 -9.82 17.27
N LEU A 275 -8.34 -10.77 17.87
CA LEU A 275 -8.18 -12.14 17.34
C LEU A 275 -9.50 -12.89 17.21
N ARG A 276 -10.38 -12.81 18.23
CA ARG A 276 -11.68 -13.46 18.19
C ARG A 276 -12.64 -12.82 17.17
N ASN A 277 -12.31 -11.64 16.63
CA ASN A 277 -13.10 -10.91 15.64
C ASN A 277 -12.38 -10.70 14.29
N SER A 278 -11.24 -11.35 14.06
CA SER A 278 -10.48 -11.22 12.80
C SER A 278 -10.73 -12.38 11.86
N ALA A 279 -11.08 -12.07 10.61
CA ALA A 279 -11.09 -13.03 9.52
C ALA A 279 -9.73 -13.09 8.77
N VAL A 280 -8.82 -12.16 9.05
CA VAL A 280 -7.50 -12.03 8.40
C VAL A 280 -6.37 -12.33 9.39
N PRO A 281 -5.15 -12.67 8.94
CA PRO A 281 -4.03 -12.92 9.84
C PRO A 281 -3.69 -11.71 10.70
N VAL A 282 -3.46 -11.95 12.00
CA VAL A 282 -3.10 -10.92 12.98
C VAL A 282 -1.64 -11.06 13.36
N GLY A 283 -0.86 -10.00 13.13
CA GLY A 283 0.53 -9.90 13.58
C GLY A 283 0.71 -9.05 14.82
N THR A 284 1.85 -9.21 15.51
CA THR A 284 2.26 -8.35 16.63
C THR A 284 3.77 -8.08 16.61
N VAL A 285 4.22 -7.15 17.46
CA VAL A 285 5.64 -7.01 17.83
C VAL A 285 5.79 -7.40 19.31
N PRO A 286 6.12 -8.66 19.66
CA PRO A 286 6.06 -9.15 21.04
C PRO A 286 6.89 -8.35 22.06
N ILE A 287 7.95 -7.66 21.59
CA ILE A 287 8.81 -6.82 22.45
C ILE A 287 8.04 -5.65 23.09
N TYR A 288 6.95 -5.17 22.49
CA TYR A 288 6.17 -4.06 23.04
C TYR A 288 5.44 -4.46 24.33
N GLN A 289 4.85 -5.66 24.36
CA GLN A 289 4.22 -6.18 25.58
C GLN A 289 5.27 -6.69 26.58
N ALA A 290 6.36 -7.31 26.12
CA ALA A 290 7.47 -7.70 27.00
C ALA A 290 8.08 -6.48 27.72
N LEU A 291 8.10 -5.31 27.07
CA LEU A 291 8.54 -4.03 27.65
C LEU A 291 7.53 -3.46 28.66
N GLU A 292 6.23 -3.62 28.41
CA GLU A 292 5.16 -3.20 29.34
C GLU A 292 5.22 -4.01 30.64
N LYS A 293 5.41 -5.34 30.53
CA LYS A 293 5.64 -6.26 31.67
C LYS A 293 6.83 -5.92 32.56
N VAL A 294 7.69 -4.99 32.15
CA VAL A 294 8.84 -4.50 32.93
C VAL A 294 8.82 -2.98 33.16
N ASP A 295 7.63 -2.41 33.28
CA ASP A 295 7.37 -0.99 33.59
C ASP A 295 7.90 0.01 32.53
N GLY A 296 8.09 -0.43 31.29
CA GLY A 296 8.71 0.39 30.24
C GLY A 296 10.25 0.49 30.33
N ILE A 297 10.87 -0.23 31.26
CA ILE A 297 12.32 -0.19 31.50
C ILE A 297 12.99 -1.27 30.64
N ALA A 298 13.42 -0.89 29.43
CA ALA A 298 14.04 -1.82 28.47
C ALA A 298 15.22 -2.62 29.07
N GLU A 299 15.96 -2.03 30.00
CA GLU A 299 17.04 -2.66 30.75
C GLU A 299 16.57 -3.89 31.55
N LYS A 300 15.34 -3.92 32.05
CA LYS A 300 14.78 -5.08 32.76
C LYS A 300 14.38 -6.25 31.84
N LEU A 301 14.42 -6.08 30.51
CA LEU A 301 14.09 -7.16 29.58
C LEU A 301 15.07 -8.34 29.73
N THR A 302 14.54 -9.55 29.70
CA THR A 302 15.31 -10.79 29.63
C THR A 302 14.68 -11.74 28.62
N TRP A 303 15.41 -12.82 28.29
CA TRP A 303 14.86 -13.90 27.46
C TRP A 303 13.58 -14.49 28.06
N GLU A 304 13.52 -14.68 29.39
CA GLU A 304 12.36 -15.29 30.06
C GLU A 304 11.09 -14.45 29.89
N VAL A 305 11.17 -13.13 30.09
CA VAL A 305 10.04 -12.21 29.89
C VAL A 305 9.56 -12.21 28.44
N PHE A 306 10.50 -12.28 27.50
CA PHE A 306 10.19 -12.33 26.07
C PHE A 306 9.57 -13.68 25.67
N ARG A 307 10.18 -14.80 26.06
CA ARG A 307 9.69 -16.18 25.89
C ARG A 307 8.26 -16.34 26.40
N ASP A 308 7.99 -15.89 27.61
CA ASP A 308 6.66 -16.04 28.23
C ASP A 308 5.62 -15.15 27.53
N THR A 309 6.05 -14.04 26.92
CA THR A 309 5.21 -13.21 26.05
C THR A 309 4.96 -13.85 24.68
N LEU A 310 5.95 -14.52 24.09
CA LEU A 310 5.76 -15.30 22.85
C LEU A 310 4.76 -16.43 23.07
N ILE A 311 4.87 -17.18 24.18
CA ILE A 311 3.96 -18.30 24.51
C ILE A 311 2.53 -17.78 24.77
N GLU A 312 2.37 -16.68 25.50
CA GLU A 312 1.08 -16.04 25.73
C GLU A 312 0.37 -15.68 24.42
N GLN A 313 1.06 -14.95 23.53
CA GLN A 313 0.51 -14.52 22.24
C GLN A 313 0.28 -15.70 21.28
N ALA A 314 1.10 -16.76 21.38
CA ALA A 314 0.95 -17.98 20.61
C ALA A 314 -0.32 -18.76 20.98
N GLU A 315 -0.67 -18.86 22.27
CA GLU A 315 -1.89 -19.53 22.73
C GLU A 315 -3.16 -18.72 22.40
N GLN A 316 -3.09 -17.38 22.35
CA GLN A 316 -4.21 -16.53 21.89
C GLN A 316 -4.50 -16.69 20.38
N GLY A 317 -3.45 -16.92 19.57
CA GLY A 317 -3.58 -17.11 18.12
C GLY A 317 -2.94 -16.05 17.23
N VAL A 318 -1.91 -15.31 17.68
CA VAL A 318 -1.15 -14.44 16.77
C VAL A 318 -0.51 -15.27 15.65
N ASP A 319 -0.73 -14.90 14.38
CA ASP A 319 -0.27 -15.65 13.21
C ASP A 319 1.17 -15.36 12.80
N TYR A 320 1.67 -14.16 13.12
CA TYR A 320 3.05 -13.81 12.87
C TYR A 320 3.65 -12.83 13.90
N PHE A 321 4.92 -13.03 14.21
CA PHE A 321 5.67 -12.16 15.12
C PHE A 321 6.73 -11.35 14.38
N THR A 322 6.69 -10.04 14.53
CA THR A 322 7.81 -9.15 14.20
C THR A 322 8.88 -9.24 15.29
N ILE A 323 10.02 -9.88 14.97
CA ILE A 323 11.13 -10.05 15.91
C ILE A 323 12.41 -9.42 15.36
N HIS A 324 12.94 -8.46 16.13
CA HIS A 324 14.08 -7.61 15.77
C HIS A 324 15.43 -8.29 16.07
N ALA A 325 15.57 -9.56 15.71
CA ALA A 325 16.79 -10.34 15.93
C ALA A 325 17.97 -9.91 15.02
N GLY A 326 17.71 -9.13 13.96
CA GLY A 326 18.75 -8.53 13.12
C GLY A 326 19.52 -7.36 13.75
N VAL A 327 19.02 -6.77 14.84
CA VAL A 327 19.64 -5.63 15.53
C VAL A 327 20.77 -6.11 16.42
N LEU A 328 21.94 -6.34 15.84
CA LEU A 328 23.10 -6.87 16.56
C LEU A 328 23.95 -5.74 17.16
N LEU A 329 24.56 -6.00 18.33
CA LEU A 329 25.37 -5.04 19.10
C LEU A 329 26.43 -4.35 18.24
N ARG A 330 27.08 -5.13 17.36
CA ARG A 330 28.10 -4.67 16.41
C ARG A 330 27.59 -3.74 15.30
N TYR A 331 26.29 -3.70 15.03
CA TYR A 331 25.68 -2.82 14.03
C TYR A 331 25.22 -1.49 14.60
N ILE A 332 24.95 -1.40 15.91
CA ILE A 332 24.49 -0.16 16.57
C ILE A 332 25.46 1.02 16.36
N PRO A 333 26.81 0.85 16.41
CA PRO A 333 27.74 1.94 16.11
C PRO A 333 27.66 2.48 14.66
N LEU A 334 27.10 1.69 13.71
CA LEU A 334 26.95 2.12 12.33
C LEU A 334 25.90 3.23 12.18
N THR A 335 24.85 3.22 13.02
CA THR A 335 23.79 4.24 12.99
C THR A 335 24.22 5.58 13.59
N ALA A 336 25.41 5.68 14.21
CA ALA A 336 25.89 6.90 14.87
C ALA A 336 26.18 8.08 13.91
N LYS A 337 26.14 7.86 12.59
CA LYS A 337 26.31 8.88 11.55
C LYS A 337 25.03 9.21 10.78
N ARG A 338 23.89 8.61 11.15
CA ARG A 338 22.59 8.84 10.51
C ARG A 338 21.98 10.19 10.86
N MET A 339 21.12 10.68 9.98
CA MET A 339 20.28 11.85 10.20
C MET A 339 19.16 11.56 11.23
N THR A 340 18.55 10.38 11.14
CA THR A 340 17.40 9.98 11.99
C THR A 340 17.70 8.81 12.94
N GLY A 341 18.91 8.24 12.89
CA GLY A 341 19.34 7.19 13.82
C GLY A 341 18.58 5.87 13.64
N ILE A 342 17.91 5.43 14.71
CA ILE A 342 17.12 4.19 14.75
C ILE A 342 15.65 4.57 14.95
N VAL A 343 14.86 4.52 13.87
CA VAL A 343 13.43 4.88 13.90
C VAL A 343 12.50 3.70 14.17
N SER A 344 12.98 2.46 14.12
CA SER A 344 12.17 1.32 14.58
C SER A 344 12.00 1.37 16.10
N ARG A 345 10.74 1.35 16.56
CA ARG A 345 10.42 1.24 17.99
C ARG A 345 10.99 -0.06 18.56
N GLY A 346 10.80 -1.19 17.89
CA GLY A 346 11.37 -2.47 18.32
C GLY A 346 12.90 -2.46 18.27
N GLY A 347 13.47 -1.96 17.18
CA GLY A 347 14.92 -1.90 17.02
C GLY A 347 15.62 -1.02 18.06
N SER A 348 15.05 0.13 18.41
CA SER A 348 15.60 1.01 19.46
C SER A 348 15.51 0.40 20.87
N ILE A 349 14.50 -0.42 21.17
CA ILE A 349 14.40 -1.18 22.43
C ILE A 349 15.53 -2.22 22.53
N HIS A 350 15.72 -3.05 21.49
CA HIS A 350 16.82 -4.02 21.46
C HIS A 350 18.18 -3.33 21.49
N ALA A 351 18.37 -2.24 20.74
CA ALA A 351 19.62 -1.48 20.73
C ALA A 351 19.95 -0.89 22.12
N LYS A 352 18.96 -0.32 22.82
CA LYS A 352 19.14 0.20 24.19
C LYS A 352 19.57 -0.92 25.15
N TRP A 353 18.93 -2.09 25.09
CA TRP A 353 19.29 -3.24 25.92
C TRP A 353 20.73 -3.72 25.65
N CYS A 354 21.09 -3.87 24.37
CA CYS A 354 22.43 -4.33 23.96
C CYS A 354 23.52 -3.36 24.43
N LEU A 355 23.29 -2.05 24.33
CA LEU A 355 24.22 -1.03 24.82
C LEU A 355 24.36 -1.03 26.36
N THR A 356 23.25 -1.18 27.11
CA THR A 356 23.29 -1.22 28.59
C THR A 356 24.12 -2.39 29.10
N TYR A 357 23.97 -3.59 28.52
CA TYR A 357 24.64 -4.80 28.99
C TYR A 357 25.96 -5.12 28.28
N HIS A 358 26.25 -4.44 27.17
CA HIS A 358 27.33 -4.76 26.23
C HIS A 358 27.32 -6.25 25.82
N LYS A 359 26.13 -6.75 25.48
CA LYS A 359 25.86 -8.14 25.05
C LYS A 359 25.22 -8.15 23.67
N GLU A 360 25.42 -9.26 22.96
CA GLU A 360 24.72 -9.52 21.70
C GLU A 360 23.22 -9.72 21.94
N ASN A 361 22.39 -9.40 20.95
CA ASN A 361 20.93 -9.34 21.09
C ASN A 361 20.32 -10.68 21.52
N PHE A 362 19.63 -10.71 22.67
CA PHE A 362 19.07 -11.94 23.22
C PHE A 362 18.10 -12.66 22.27
N ALA A 363 17.42 -11.96 21.36
CA ALA A 363 16.53 -12.59 20.37
C ALA A 363 17.28 -13.24 19.20
N TYR A 364 18.55 -12.87 18.97
CA TYR A 364 19.46 -13.56 18.05
C TYR A 364 20.10 -14.78 18.72
N GLU A 365 20.57 -14.61 19.97
CA GLU A 365 21.17 -15.70 20.76
C GLU A 365 20.16 -16.83 21.02
N HIS A 366 18.91 -16.48 21.36
CA HIS A 366 17.81 -17.44 21.58
C HIS A 366 16.93 -17.68 20.34
N TRP A 367 17.40 -17.36 19.13
CA TRP A 367 16.62 -17.57 17.90
C TRP A 367 16.13 -19.02 17.77
N ASP A 368 17.00 -19.99 18.08
CA ASP A 368 16.67 -21.41 18.02
C ASP A 368 15.55 -21.82 18.99
N ASP A 369 15.45 -21.20 20.17
CA ASP A 369 14.34 -21.42 21.11
C ASP A 369 13.03 -20.79 20.60
N ILE A 370 13.11 -19.59 19.99
CA ILE A 370 11.98 -18.91 19.35
C ILE A 370 11.38 -19.78 18.23
N LEU A 371 12.24 -20.44 17.46
CA LEU A 371 11.82 -21.35 16.38
C LEU A 371 11.09 -22.60 16.89
N ASP A 372 11.44 -23.12 18.06
CA ASP A 372 10.75 -24.26 18.67
C ASP A 372 9.39 -23.86 19.26
N ILE A 373 9.24 -22.61 19.74
CA ILE A 373 7.93 -22.04 20.07
C ILE A 373 7.08 -21.92 18.80
N CYS A 374 7.58 -21.28 17.75
CA CYS A 374 6.82 -21.04 16.50
C CYS A 374 6.34 -22.36 15.84
N ASN A 375 7.18 -23.41 15.87
CA ASN A 375 6.86 -24.75 15.38
C ASN A 375 5.62 -25.39 16.01
N LYS A 376 5.36 -25.12 17.28
CA LYS A 376 4.28 -25.75 18.07
C LYS A 376 2.90 -25.19 17.70
N TYR A 377 2.86 -24.00 17.09
CA TYR A 377 1.64 -23.24 16.83
C TYR A 377 1.40 -22.86 15.36
N ASP A 378 2.39 -22.99 14.47
CA ASP A 378 2.40 -22.41 13.11
C ASP A 378 2.35 -20.88 13.09
N ILE A 379 3.31 -20.27 13.80
CA ILE A 379 3.53 -18.83 13.76
C ILE A 379 4.62 -18.52 12.74
N SER A 380 4.34 -17.61 11.81
CA SER A 380 5.33 -17.10 10.87
C SER A 380 6.22 -16.05 11.53
N LEU A 381 7.51 -16.04 11.20
CA LEU A 381 8.43 -15.02 11.65
C LEU A 381 8.52 -13.91 10.62
N SER A 382 8.14 -12.71 11.03
CA SER A 382 8.46 -11.47 10.33
C SER A 382 9.78 -10.96 10.92
N ILE A 383 10.89 -11.13 10.20
CA ILE A 383 12.19 -10.74 10.76
C ILE A 383 12.32 -9.23 10.62
N GLY A 384 12.23 -8.51 11.74
CA GLY A 384 12.02 -7.06 11.78
C GLY A 384 13.23 -6.24 11.31
N ASP A 385 12.96 -5.10 10.66
CA ASP A 385 13.97 -4.17 10.12
C ASP A 385 14.33 -3.06 11.13
N GLY A 386 14.92 -3.47 12.26
CA GLY A 386 15.21 -2.57 13.36
C GLY A 386 16.17 -1.43 13.04
N LEU A 387 17.00 -1.59 12.01
CA LEU A 387 17.94 -0.61 11.48
C LEU A 387 17.46 -0.02 10.14
N ARG A 388 16.15 -0.03 9.83
CA ARG A 388 15.62 0.67 8.64
C ARG A 388 15.94 2.18 8.61
N PRO A 389 16.00 2.81 7.43
CA PRO A 389 16.17 4.25 7.29
C PRO A 389 14.88 5.01 7.61
N GLY A 390 15.01 6.07 8.41
CA GLY A 390 13.94 7.03 8.75
C GLY A 390 14.03 8.37 8.02
N SER A 391 14.93 8.48 7.04
CA SER A 391 15.02 9.59 6.11
C SER A 391 15.66 9.15 4.80
N ILE A 392 15.46 9.93 3.74
CA ILE A 392 16.11 9.76 2.43
C ILE A 392 17.64 9.84 2.53
N TYR A 393 18.18 10.53 3.54
CA TYR A 393 19.63 10.60 3.81
C TYR A 393 20.19 9.25 4.29
N ASP A 394 19.42 8.51 5.10
CA ASP A 394 19.84 7.26 5.74
C ASP A 394 19.67 6.02 4.84
N ALA A 395 19.02 6.18 3.68
CA ALA A 395 18.66 5.11 2.76
C ALA A 395 19.88 4.34 2.21
N ASN A 396 19.80 3.00 2.20
CA ASN A 396 20.82 2.08 1.66
C ASN A 396 22.19 2.22 2.36
N ASP A 397 22.21 2.55 3.66
CA ASP A 397 23.44 2.64 4.43
C ASP A 397 23.96 1.27 4.92
N MET A 398 25.15 1.28 5.51
CA MET A 398 25.78 0.07 6.03
C MET A 398 25.01 -0.58 7.19
N ALA A 399 24.26 0.20 8.00
CA ALA A 399 23.50 -0.34 9.12
C ALA A 399 22.31 -1.15 8.62
N GLN A 400 21.55 -0.59 7.68
CA GLN A 400 20.42 -1.25 7.03
C GLN A 400 20.84 -2.56 6.33
N PHE A 401 21.89 -2.50 5.51
CA PHE A 401 22.32 -3.69 4.76
C PHE A 401 23.08 -4.73 5.62
N SER A 402 23.69 -4.34 6.75
CA SER A 402 24.23 -5.30 7.71
C SER A 402 23.13 -6.09 8.42
N GLU A 403 22.00 -5.45 8.72
CA GLU A 403 20.81 -6.14 9.24
C GLU A 403 20.20 -7.06 8.17
N LEU A 404 20.06 -6.60 6.93
CA LEU A 404 19.49 -7.41 5.84
C LEU A 404 20.25 -8.72 5.57
N ALA A 405 21.59 -8.67 5.61
CA ALA A 405 22.41 -9.88 5.52
C ALA A 405 22.14 -10.87 6.68
N THR A 406 21.93 -10.36 7.89
CA THR A 406 21.56 -11.16 9.08
C THR A 406 20.09 -11.65 9.02
N GLN A 407 19.14 -10.86 8.50
CA GLN A 407 17.78 -11.35 8.22
C GLN A 407 17.82 -12.59 7.32
N GLY A 408 18.70 -12.61 6.32
CA GLY A 408 18.92 -13.78 5.46
C GLY A 408 19.52 -15.01 6.17
N GLU A 409 20.47 -14.82 7.10
CA GLU A 409 20.99 -15.90 7.96
C GLU A 409 19.88 -16.51 8.83
N LEU A 410 19.15 -15.65 9.55
CA LEU A 410 18.07 -16.04 10.44
C LEU A 410 16.91 -16.72 9.69
N THR A 411 16.66 -16.33 8.44
CA THR A 411 15.71 -16.97 7.52
C THR A 411 16.09 -18.43 7.25
N ARG A 412 17.36 -18.70 6.91
CA ARG A 412 17.82 -20.07 6.63
C ARG A 412 17.77 -20.96 7.89
N ARG A 413 18.21 -20.45 9.05
CA ARG A 413 18.08 -21.12 10.36
C ARG A 413 16.62 -21.44 10.69
N ALA A 414 15.70 -20.54 10.37
CA ALA A 414 14.26 -20.77 10.56
C ALA A 414 13.72 -21.89 9.64
N TRP A 415 14.14 -21.90 8.38
CA TRP A 415 13.74 -22.93 7.41
C TRP A 415 14.30 -24.32 7.73
N GLU A 416 15.46 -24.44 8.38
CA GLU A 416 15.99 -25.72 8.89
C GLU A 416 15.07 -26.36 9.95
N LYS A 417 14.37 -25.54 10.73
CA LYS A 417 13.32 -25.95 11.66
C LYS A 417 11.91 -25.96 11.05
N ASP A 418 11.74 -25.75 9.74
CA ASP A 418 10.45 -25.63 9.05
C ASP A 418 9.55 -24.47 9.52
N VAL A 419 10.09 -23.40 10.12
CA VAL A 419 9.31 -22.21 10.48
C VAL A 419 9.11 -21.32 9.25
N GLN A 420 7.89 -20.83 9.06
CA GLN A 420 7.53 -19.91 7.98
C GLN A 420 8.18 -18.53 8.21
N VAL A 421 8.67 -17.87 7.16
CA VAL A 421 9.40 -16.58 7.26
C VAL A 421 8.96 -15.57 6.20
N MET A 422 8.87 -14.30 6.61
CA MET A 422 9.01 -13.13 5.75
C MET A 422 10.04 -12.15 6.35
N ASN A 423 10.63 -11.28 5.54
CA ASN A 423 11.56 -10.26 6.01
C ASN A 423 10.92 -8.88 5.94
N GLU A 424 11.09 -8.06 6.98
CA GLU A 424 10.69 -6.66 6.94
C GLU A 424 11.71 -5.81 6.19
N GLY A 425 11.23 -4.71 5.59
CA GLY A 425 12.00 -3.86 4.71
C GLY A 425 11.54 -2.40 4.70
N PRO A 426 12.37 -1.53 4.11
CA PRO A 426 12.68 -0.21 4.63
C PRO A 426 11.54 0.81 4.58
N GLY A 427 11.66 1.81 5.46
CA GLY A 427 10.78 2.97 5.55
C GLY A 427 11.05 4.04 4.48
N HIS A 428 12.19 4.73 4.52
CA HIS A 428 12.43 5.91 3.67
C HIS A 428 13.50 5.64 2.62
N ILE A 429 13.11 5.56 1.34
CA ILE A 429 13.99 5.22 0.21
C ILE A 429 13.63 6.06 -1.03
N PRO A 430 14.56 6.88 -1.58
CA PRO A 430 14.30 7.61 -2.81
C PRO A 430 14.22 6.64 -4.00
N LEU A 431 13.35 6.91 -4.98
CA LEU A 431 13.04 6.01 -6.11
C LEU A 431 14.26 5.29 -6.74
N HIS A 432 15.36 6.01 -6.99
CA HIS A 432 16.56 5.45 -7.61
C HIS A 432 17.29 4.38 -6.78
N LYS A 433 17.03 4.31 -5.46
CA LYS A 433 17.57 3.32 -4.52
C LYS A 433 16.66 2.12 -4.30
N ILE A 434 15.39 2.17 -4.73
CA ILE A 434 14.43 1.06 -4.55
C ILE A 434 14.90 -0.26 -5.20
N PRO A 435 15.44 -0.28 -6.44
CA PRO A 435 15.87 -1.54 -7.07
C PRO A 435 16.93 -2.31 -6.27
N GLU A 436 17.92 -1.62 -5.73
CA GLU A 436 19.00 -2.21 -4.94
C GLU A 436 18.48 -2.94 -3.68
N ASN A 437 17.39 -2.44 -3.07
CA ASN A 437 16.78 -3.07 -1.90
C ASN A 437 16.12 -4.43 -2.25
N MET A 438 15.40 -4.48 -3.38
CA MET A 438 14.77 -5.74 -3.84
C MET A 438 15.83 -6.74 -4.31
N GLU A 439 16.85 -6.28 -5.03
CA GLU A 439 17.96 -7.12 -5.51
C GLU A 439 18.69 -7.81 -4.35
N LYS A 440 19.11 -7.03 -3.35
CA LYS A 440 19.80 -7.58 -2.16
C LYS A 440 18.93 -8.50 -1.32
N GLN A 441 17.63 -8.22 -1.17
CA GLN A 441 16.76 -9.10 -0.40
C GLN A 441 16.52 -10.44 -1.12
N LEU A 442 16.30 -10.43 -2.44
CA LEU A 442 16.13 -11.67 -3.21
C LEU A 442 17.36 -12.57 -3.13
N ASP A 443 18.57 -11.99 -3.22
CA ASP A 443 19.85 -12.69 -3.06
C ASP A 443 20.07 -13.16 -1.61
N TRP A 444 20.23 -12.22 -0.68
CA TRP A 444 20.69 -12.51 0.68
C TRP A 444 19.67 -13.26 1.53
N CYS A 445 18.38 -13.03 1.29
CA CYS A 445 17.27 -13.72 1.96
C CYS A 445 16.65 -14.85 1.12
N SER A 446 17.32 -15.26 0.02
CA SER A 446 17.00 -16.49 -0.71
C SER A 446 15.55 -16.54 -1.26
N GLU A 447 15.09 -15.44 -1.84
CA GLU A 447 13.73 -15.21 -2.36
C GLU A 447 12.57 -15.32 -1.34
N ALA A 448 12.84 -15.23 -0.03
CA ALA A 448 11.77 -15.15 0.98
C ALA A 448 10.80 -13.97 0.73
N PRO A 449 9.52 -14.05 1.13
CA PRO A 449 8.60 -12.92 1.01
C PRO A 449 9.12 -11.66 1.69
N PHE A 450 9.14 -10.55 0.95
CA PHE A 450 9.52 -9.24 1.47
C PHE A 450 8.26 -8.45 1.90
N TYR A 451 8.39 -7.70 3.00
CA TYR A 451 7.31 -6.95 3.63
C TYR A 451 7.77 -5.52 3.95
N THR A 452 7.31 -4.50 3.20
CA THR A 452 7.92 -3.14 3.30
C THR A 452 7.00 -2.07 3.84
N LEU A 453 7.55 -1.15 4.65
CA LEU A 453 6.84 0.03 5.17
C LEU A 453 6.86 1.18 4.16
N GLY A 454 6.04 1.06 3.12
CA GLY A 454 6.18 1.87 1.91
C GLY A 454 7.13 1.20 0.91
N PRO A 455 8.25 1.84 0.50
CA PRO A 455 8.90 2.97 1.18
C PRO A 455 8.39 4.37 0.80
N LEU A 456 8.53 5.33 1.72
CA LEU A 456 8.39 6.78 1.48
C LEU A 456 9.49 7.25 0.54
N THR A 457 9.11 7.89 -0.58
CA THR A 457 10.08 8.38 -1.58
C THR A 457 10.57 9.81 -1.36
N THR A 458 10.02 10.52 -0.37
CA THR A 458 10.46 11.87 0.04
C THR A 458 9.95 12.22 1.45
N ASP A 459 10.76 12.95 2.23
CA ASP A 459 10.47 13.29 3.64
C ASP A 459 9.68 14.61 3.79
N ILE A 460 9.39 15.31 2.69
CA ILE A 460 8.99 16.74 2.70
C ILE A 460 7.48 17.00 2.84
N ALA A 461 6.66 15.96 2.98
CA ALA A 461 5.20 16.08 2.93
C ALA A 461 4.43 15.35 4.06
N PRO A 462 4.80 15.54 5.35
CA PRO A 462 4.04 14.99 6.47
C PRO A 462 2.58 15.48 6.42
N GLY A 463 1.63 14.58 6.71
CA GLY A 463 0.20 14.76 6.38
C GLY A 463 -0.21 14.04 5.09
N TYR A 464 0.75 13.79 4.20
CA TYR A 464 0.55 13.14 2.89
C TYR A 464 1.45 11.92 2.69
N ASP A 465 1.98 11.34 3.78
CA ASP A 465 2.93 10.23 3.68
C ASP A 465 2.31 8.93 3.15
N HIS A 466 0.99 8.76 3.26
CA HIS A 466 0.24 7.75 2.51
C HIS A 466 0.43 7.86 0.98
N ILE A 467 0.69 9.07 0.44
CA ILE A 467 1.00 9.31 -0.97
C ILE A 467 2.50 9.16 -1.24
N THR A 468 3.37 9.75 -0.42
CA THR A 468 4.84 9.65 -0.61
C THR A 468 5.31 8.20 -0.55
N SER A 469 4.63 7.36 0.22
CA SER A 469 4.89 5.93 0.35
C SER A 469 4.15 5.06 -0.68
N ALA A 470 2.92 5.39 -1.09
CA ALA A 470 2.24 4.63 -2.15
C ALA A 470 3.03 4.60 -3.46
N ILE A 471 3.77 5.69 -3.75
CA ILE A 471 4.72 5.75 -4.88
C ILE A 471 5.79 4.66 -4.76
N GLY A 472 6.49 4.57 -3.62
CA GLY A 472 7.56 3.59 -3.42
C GLY A 472 7.03 2.17 -3.24
N ALA A 473 5.90 2.00 -2.57
CA ALA A 473 5.20 0.74 -2.37
C ALA A 473 4.79 0.08 -3.71
N ALA A 474 4.23 0.86 -4.64
CA ALA A 474 3.91 0.38 -5.98
C ALA A 474 5.18 -0.02 -6.77
N ASN A 475 6.26 0.77 -6.64
CA ASN A 475 7.54 0.48 -7.31
C ASN A 475 8.19 -0.81 -6.76
N ILE A 476 8.28 -0.98 -5.45
CA ILE A 476 8.94 -2.14 -4.84
C ILE A 476 8.07 -3.41 -4.91
N GLY A 477 6.74 -3.27 -4.85
CA GLY A 477 5.78 -4.33 -5.15
C GLY A 477 5.92 -4.84 -6.59
N ALA A 478 6.06 -3.94 -7.57
CA ALA A 478 6.26 -4.30 -8.98
C ALA A 478 7.57 -5.08 -9.21
N LEU A 479 8.61 -4.80 -8.42
CA LEU A 479 9.88 -5.53 -8.47
C LEU A 479 9.80 -6.89 -7.77
N GLY A 480 9.09 -7.01 -6.65
CA GLY A 480 8.85 -8.31 -6.02
C GLY A 480 8.32 -8.36 -4.59
N THR A 481 8.09 -7.23 -3.91
CA THR A 481 7.56 -7.23 -2.54
C THR A 481 6.18 -7.89 -2.47
N ALA A 482 5.98 -8.73 -1.45
CA ALA A 482 4.81 -9.60 -1.31
C ALA A 482 3.72 -9.01 -0.40
N LEU A 483 4.11 -8.27 0.63
CA LEU A 483 3.23 -7.58 1.58
C LEU A 483 3.66 -6.12 1.69
N LEU A 484 2.71 -5.18 1.65
CA LEU A 484 2.97 -3.76 1.81
C LEU A 484 2.36 -3.30 3.13
N CYS A 485 3.19 -2.87 4.08
CA CYS A 485 2.72 -2.26 5.32
C CYS A 485 2.22 -0.85 5.01
N TYR A 486 0.95 -0.57 5.31
CA TYR A 486 0.38 0.72 4.98
C TYR A 486 1.03 1.88 5.73
N VAL A 487 0.85 3.08 5.20
CA VAL A 487 1.25 4.33 5.84
C VAL A 487 0.03 5.25 5.77
N THR A 488 -0.30 5.91 6.88
CA THR A 488 -1.52 6.71 6.98
C THR A 488 -1.24 8.19 6.71
N PRO A 489 -2.28 9.03 6.49
CA PRO A 489 -2.11 10.49 6.47
C PRO A 489 -1.47 11.07 7.75
N LYS A 490 -1.50 10.35 8.87
CA LYS A 490 -0.95 10.79 10.16
C LYS A 490 0.43 10.22 10.51
N GLU A 491 1.09 9.52 9.60
CA GLU A 491 2.49 9.15 9.84
C GLU A 491 3.31 10.39 10.20
N HIS A 492 4.27 10.24 11.11
CA HIS A 492 5.04 11.34 11.72
C HIS A 492 4.24 12.41 12.50
N LEU A 493 2.90 12.32 12.56
CA LEU A 493 2.02 13.35 13.17
C LEU A 493 1.17 12.85 14.34
N GLY A 494 0.76 11.58 14.37
CA GLY A 494 -0.03 11.03 15.48
C GLY A 494 -0.73 9.71 15.14
N LEU A 495 -1.62 9.25 16.03
CA LEU A 495 -2.33 7.99 15.82
C LEU A 495 -3.49 8.12 14.81
N PRO A 496 -3.63 7.15 13.89
CA PRO A 496 -4.72 7.12 12.92
C PRO A 496 -6.06 6.87 13.62
N ASN A 497 -7.07 7.61 13.19
CA ASN A 497 -8.48 7.32 13.45
C ASN A 497 -9.03 6.43 12.32
N ARG A 498 -10.29 6.01 12.46
CA ARG A 498 -11.02 5.19 11.49
C ARG A 498 -10.94 5.71 10.04
N ASP A 499 -10.96 7.02 9.82
CA ASP A 499 -10.98 7.61 8.49
C ASP A 499 -9.56 7.70 7.90
N ASP A 500 -8.54 7.95 8.72
CA ASP A 500 -7.12 7.82 8.34
C ASP A 500 -6.76 6.36 7.96
N VAL A 501 -7.34 5.38 8.66
CA VAL A 501 -7.20 3.94 8.35
C VAL A 501 -7.73 3.65 6.94
N LYS A 502 -8.94 4.11 6.59
CA LYS A 502 -9.48 3.95 5.23
C LYS A 502 -8.57 4.60 4.19
N ALA A 503 -8.11 5.83 4.42
CA ALA A 503 -7.23 6.54 3.49
C ALA A 503 -5.91 5.76 3.24
N GLY A 504 -5.30 5.22 4.29
CA GLY A 504 -4.12 4.35 4.18
C GLY A 504 -4.41 3.06 3.40
N VAL A 505 -5.49 2.33 3.74
CA VAL A 505 -5.81 1.05 3.09
C VAL A 505 -6.13 1.26 1.60
N ILE A 506 -6.94 2.25 1.24
CA ILE A 506 -7.27 2.54 -0.17
C ILE A 506 -6.01 2.93 -0.97
N ALA A 507 -5.15 3.79 -0.43
CA ALA A 507 -3.88 4.16 -1.08
C ALA A 507 -2.99 2.93 -1.33
N TYR A 508 -2.98 1.97 -0.40
CA TYR A 508 -2.17 0.76 -0.51
C TYR A 508 -2.78 -0.34 -1.38
N LYS A 509 -4.12 -0.48 -1.46
CA LYS A 509 -4.74 -1.36 -2.46
C LYS A 509 -4.56 -0.82 -3.88
N ILE A 510 -4.51 0.50 -4.07
CA ILE A 510 -4.08 1.11 -5.34
C ILE A 510 -2.62 0.74 -5.65
N ALA A 511 -1.70 0.88 -4.67
CA ALA A 511 -0.29 0.54 -4.87
C ALA A 511 -0.05 -0.95 -5.16
N ALA A 512 -0.74 -1.85 -4.44
CA ALA A 512 -0.69 -3.29 -4.64
C ALA A 512 -1.24 -3.70 -6.02
N HIS A 513 -2.41 -3.18 -6.42
CA HIS A 513 -2.99 -3.47 -7.73
C HIS A 513 -2.14 -2.91 -8.89
N ALA A 514 -1.57 -1.71 -8.73
CA ALA A 514 -0.63 -1.15 -9.69
C ALA A 514 0.65 -2.00 -9.83
N ALA A 515 1.14 -2.57 -8.72
CA ALA A 515 2.23 -3.54 -8.75
C ALA A 515 1.83 -4.84 -9.46
N ASP A 516 0.63 -5.38 -9.23
CA ASP A 516 0.13 -6.58 -9.92
C ASP A 516 -0.09 -6.36 -11.42
N LEU A 517 -0.53 -5.18 -11.84
CA LEU A 517 -0.58 -4.78 -13.25
C LEU A 517 0.82 -4.74 -13.88
N ALA A 518 1.81 -4.17 -13.17
CA ALA A 518 3.20 -4.11 -13.63
C ALA A 518 3.87 -5.49 -13.68
N LYS A 519 3.58 -6.37 -12.72
CA LYS A 519 3.93 -7.81 -12.71
C LYS A 519 3.23 -8.60 -13.81
N GLN A 520 2.24 -8.03 -14.49
CA GLN A 520 1.35 -8.71 -15.44
C GLN A 520 0.63 -9.92 -14.81
N HIS A 521 0.19 -9.79 -13.56
CA HIS A 521 -0.54 -10.85 -12.85
C HIS A 521 -1.83 -11.21 -13.63
N PRO A 522 -2.12 -12.50 -13.90
CA PRO A 522 -3.02 -12.90 -15.00
C PRO A 522 -4.43 -12.32 -14.98
N TYR A 523 -4.94 -11.96 -13.80
CA TYR A 523 -6.32 -11.49 -13.59
C TYR A 523 -6.42 -10.00 -13.23
N ALA A 524 -5.31 -9.28 -13.04
CA ALA A 524 -5.34 -7.90 -12.56
C ALA A 524 -6.04 -6.94 -13.54
N ARG A 525 -5.63 -6.96 -14.83
CA ARG A 525 -6.14 -6.03 -15.85
C ARG A 525 -7.66 -6.14 -16.08
N ALA A 526 -8.25 -7.30 -15.83
CA ALA A 526 -9.69 -7.50 -16.01
C ALA A 526 -10.54 -6.50 -15.20
N TRP A 527 -10.02 -6.02 -14.05
CA TRP A 527 -10.68 -5.02 -13.23
C TRP A 527 -10.66 -3.63 -13.87
N ASP A 528 -9.49 -3.19 -14.33
CA ASP A 528 -9.30 -1.93 -15.06
C ASP A 528 -10.11 -1.90 -16.36
N ASP A 529 -10.12 -3.01 -17.10
CA ASP A 529 -10.86 -3.17 -18.36
C ASP A 529 -12.38 -3.08 -18.11
N ALA A 530 -12.90 -3.76 -17.09
CA ALA A 530 -14.32 -3.70 -16.72
C ALA A 530 -14.76 -2.28 -16.30
N LEU A 531 -13.98 -1.62 -15.44
CA LEU A 531 -14.27 -0.26 -14.97
C LEU A 531 -14.14 0.77 -16.11
N SER A 532 -13.12 0.62 -16.98
CA SER A 532 -12.91 1.49 -18.13
C SER A 532 -13.98 1.31 -19.21
N LYS A 533 -14.49 0.09 -19.39
CA LYS A 533 -15.65 -0.18 -20.26
C LYS A 533 -16.92 0.47 -19.70
N ALA A 534 -17.22 0.29 -18.41
CA ALA A 534 -18.36 0.96 -17.76
C ALA A 534 -18.27 2.50 -17.85
N ARG A 535 -17.07 3.07 -17.73
CA ARG A 535 -16.79 4.50 -17.93
C ARG A 535 -17.05 4.96 -19.36
N PHE A 536 -16.57 4.22 -20.37
CA PHE A 536 -16.77 4.56 -21.78
C PHE A 536 -18.24 4.44 -22.22
N GLU A 537 -18.97 3.48 -21.66
CA GLU A 537 -20.39 3.23 -21.91
C GLU A 537 -21.32 4.07 -21.02
N PHE A 538 -20.77 4.99 -20.23
CA PHE A 538 -21.50 5.87 -19.29
C PHE A 538 -22.41 5.14 -18.29
N ARG A 539 -22.07 3.89 -17.94
CA ARG A 539 -22.72 3.10 -16.90
C ARG A 539 -22.20 3.55 -15.52
N TRP A 540 -22.54 4.79 -15.13
CA TRP A 540 -21.97 5.46 -13.96
C TRP A 540 -22.08 4.64 -12.66
N ARG A 541 -23.23 4.03 -12.40
CA ARG A 541 -23.43 3.18 -11.19
C ARG A 541 -22.53 1.95 -11.20
N ASP A 542 -22.29 1.35 -12.36
CA ASP A 542 -21.35 0.23 -12.50
C ASP A 542 -19.89 0.69 -12.34
N GLN A 543 -19.54 1.86 -12.89
CA GLN A 543 -18.21 2.45 -12.71
C GLN A 543 -17.92 2.77 -11.23
N PHE A 544 -18.93 3.21 -10.47
CA PHE A 544 -18.81 3.40 -9.03
C PHE A 544 -18.66 2.07 -8.30
N ALA A 545 -19.57 1.11 -8.53
CA ALA A 545 -19.59 -0.20 -7.86
C ALA A 545 -18.32 -1.03 -8.13
N LEU A 546 -17.71 -0.89 -9.32
CA LEU A 546 -16.43 -1.50 -9.66
C LEU A 546 -15.21 -0.81 -9.01
N SER A 547 -15.34 0.36 -8.41
CA SER A 547 -14.18 1.06 -7.82
C SER A 547 -13.80 0.53 -6.44
N LEU A 548 -12.58 0.81 -5.99
CA LEU A 548 -12.12 0.47 -4.63
C LEU A 548 -12.92 1.19 -3.52
N ASP A 549 -13.55 2.33 -3.84
CA ASP A 549 -14.35 3.13 -2.91
C ASP A 549 -15.60 3.71 -3.60
N PRO A 550 -16.65 2.89 -3.82
CA PRO A 550 -17.82 3.27 -4.60
C PRO A 550 -18.55 4.51 -4.10
N VAL A 551 -18.66 4.65 -2.77
CA VAL A 551 -19.37 5.77 -2.14
C VAL A 551 -18.64 7.10 -2.35
N THR A 552 -17.31 7.12 -2.27
CA THR A 552 -16.51 8.33 -2.56
C THR A 552 -16.54 8.65 -4.07
N ALA A 553 -16.44 7.63 -4.93
CA ALA A 553 -16.51 7.79 -6.38
C ALA A 553 -17.87 8.38 -6.83
N GLN A 554 -18.98 7.93 -6.21
CA GLN A 554 -20.30 8.51 -6.46
C GLN A 554 -20.42 9.93 -5.86
N ALA A 555 -19.97 10.15 -4.63
CA ALA A 555 -20.10 11.43 -3.95
C ALA A 555 -19.44 12.57 -4.74
N PHE A 556 -18.20 12.38 -5.21
CA PHE A 556 -17.48 13.40 -5.99
C PHE A 556 -18.12 13.72 -7.35
N HIS A 557 -18.86 12.78 -7.96
CA HIS A 557 -19.69 13.07 -9.13
C HIS A 557 -20.91 13.90 -8.71
N ASP A 558 -21.58 13.48 -7.64
CA ASP A 558 -22.87 14.01 -7.18
C ASP A 558 -22.76 15.40 -6.52
N GLU A 559 -21.57 15.83 -6.09
CA GLU A 559 -21.27 17.23 -5.74
C GLU A 559 -21.65 18.24 -6.84
N THR A 560 -21.63 17.83 -8.12
CA THR A 560 -21.94 18.70 -9.26
C THR A 560 -23.10 18.21 -10.13
N LEU A 561 -23.38 16.90 -10.13
CA LEU A 561 -24.47 16.29 -10.91
C LEU A 561 -25.26 15.25 -10.08
N PRO A 562 -25.95 15.66 -8.99
CA PRO A 562 -26.58 14.74 -8.05
C PRO A 562 -27.79 13.99 -8.62
N ALA A 563 -28.54 14.62 -9.53
CA ALA A 563 -29.81 14.09 -10.03
C ALA A 563 -29.66 12.72 -10.72
N ASP A 564 -30.61 11.80 -10.51
CA ASP A 564 -30.53 10.44 -11.06
C ASP A 564 -30.38 10.38 -12.58
N GLY A 565 -30.97 11.33 -13.31
CA GLY A 565 -30.79 11.44 -14.77
C GLY A 565 -29.34 11.68 -15.21
N ALA A 566 -28.46 12.16 -14.33
CA ALA A 566 -27.03 12.25 -14.61
C ALA A 566 -26.32 10.89 -14.56
N LYS A 567 -26.86 9.89 -13.84
CA LYS A 567 -26.30 8.53 -13.75
C LYS A 567 -26.43 7.72 -15.04
N VAL A 568 -27.08 8.29 -16.05
CA VAL A 568 -27.19 7.79 -17.44
C VAL A 568 -26.81 8.87 -18.47
N ALA A 569 -26.15 9.96 -18.03
CA ALA A 569 -25.75 11.03 -18.93
C ALA A 569 -24.41 10.72 -19.60
N HIS A 570 -24.32 10.97 -20.91
CA HIS A 570 -23.12 10.73 -21.72
C HIS A 570 -22.07 11.86 -21.56
N PHE A 571 -21.91 12.37 -20.34
CA PHE A 571 -20.96 13.41 -19.94
C PHE A 571 -20.91 13.53 -18.40
N CYS A 572 -19.86 14.18 -17.88
CA CYS A 572 -19.84 14.74 -16.52
C CYS A 572 -19.59 16.26 -16.57
N SER A 573 -19.60 16.91 -15.41
CA SER A 573 -19.43 18.36 -15.23
C SER A 573 -18.13 18.92 -15.82
N MET A 574 -17.05 18.13 -15.86
CA MET A 574 -15.73 18.54 -16.38
C MET A 574 -15.73 18.96 -17.85
N CYS A 575 -16.58 18.35 -18.70
CA CYS A 575 -16.65 18.65 -20.13
C CYS A 575 -18.05 19.09 -20.59
N GLY A 576 -19.09 18.73 -19.84
CA GLY A 576 -20.48 18.95 -20.22
C GLY A 576 -20.92 18.19 -21.48
N PRO A 577 -22.18 18.36 -21.90
CA PRO A 577 -22.82 17.56 -22.96
C PRO A 577 -22.29 17.80 -24.38
N LYS A 578 -21.39 18.77 -24.60
CA LYS A 578 -20.90 19.15 -25.94
C LYS A 578 -19.44 18.77 -26.20
N PHE A 579 -18.65 18.51 -25.17
CA PHE A 579 -17.20 18.33 -25.28
C PHE A 579 -16.69 17.05 -24.58
N CYS A 580 -17.58 16.15 -24.15
CA CYS A 580 -17.15 14.85 -23.64
C CYS A 580 -16.54 14.01 -24.78
N SER A 581 -15.23 13.76 -24.69
CA SER A 581 -14.46 13.02 -25.70
C SER A 581 -14.97 11.59 -25.93
N MET A 582 -15.46 10.92 -24.88
CA MET A 582 -16.03 9.58 -25.00
C MET A 582 -17.35 9.59 -25.78
N LYS A 583 -18.20 10.61 -25.61
CA LYS A 583 -19.43 10.76 -26.41
C LYS A 583 -19.13 11.10 -27.88
N ILE A 584 -18.17 11.99 -28.12
CA ILE A 584 -17.68 12.26 -29.48
C ILE A 584 -17.16 10.96 -30.13
N THR A 585 -16.46 10.11 -29.37
CA THR A 585 -15.96 8.80 -29.85
C THR A 585 -17.09 7.80 -30.11
N GLU A 586 -18.13 7.77 -29.28
CA GLU A 586 -19.35 6.98 -29.50
C GLU A 586 -20.06 7.40 -30.80
N ASP A 587 -20.27 8.69 -31.01
CA ASP A 587 -20.91 9.23 -32.22
C ASP A 587 -20.08 8.96 -33.49
N VAL A 588 -18.75 9.07 -33.42
CA VAL A 588 -17.83 8.68 -34.51
C VAL A 588 -17.87 7.18 -34.79
N ARG A 589 -17.88 6.32 -33.75
CA ARG A 589 -18.01 4.86 -33.92
C ARG A 589 -19.35 4.48 -34.54
N LYS A 590 -20.44 5.14 -34.14
CA LYS A 590 -21.76 4.93 -34.75
C LYS A 590 -21.76 5.33 -36.23
N TYR A 591 -21.25 6.52 -36.56
CA TYR A 591 -21.15 6.97 -37.95
C TYR A 591 -20.33 6.00 -38.81
N ALA A 592 -19.18 5.52 -38.30
CA ALA A 592 -18.32 4.55 -38.99
C ALA A 592 -18.93 3.14 -39.09
N ALA A 593 -19.87 2.76 -38.21
CA ALA A 593 -20.63 1.52 -38.35
C ALA A 593 -21.72 1.61 -39.44
N GLU A 594 -22.29 2.80 -39.65
CA GLU A 594 -23.32 3.07 -40.66
C GLU A 594 -22.71 3.33 -42.06
N HIS A 595 -21.53 3.95 -42.15
CA HIS A 595 -20.92 4.42 -43.41
C HIS A 595 -19.54 3.79 -43.71
N GLY A 596 -19.00 2.99 -42.80
CA GLY A 596 -17.66 2.41 -42.86
C GLY A 596 -16.56 3.34 -42.34
N TYR A 597 -15.41 2.75 -41.97
CA TYR A 597 -14.15 3.46 -41.73
C TYR A 597 -13.47 3.81 -43.07
N GLY A 598 -14.18 4.56 -43.92
CA GLY A 598 -13.67 5.00 -45.22
C GLY A 598 -12.41 5.87 -45.10
N ASP A 599 -11.70 6.05 -46.21
CA ASP A 599 -10.63 7.04 -46.28
C ASP A 599 -11.18 8.44 -45.93
N ALA A 600 -10.31 9.29 -45.36
CA ALA A 600 -10.70 10.62 -44.91
C ALA A 600 -11.28 11.50 -46.04
N GLU A 601 -10.74 11.44 -47.25
CA GLU A 601 -11.28 12.19 -48.39
C GLU A 601 -12.69 11.70 -48.77
N THR A 602 -12.89 10.38 -48.82
CA THR A 602 -14.20 9.75 -49.09
C THR A 602 -15.23 10.11 -48.02
N ALA A 603 -14.87 10.06 -46.73
CA ALA A 603 -15.76 10.40 -45.63
C ALA A 603 -16.13 11.89 -45.61
N ILE A 604 -15.14 12.78 -45.81
CA ILE A 604 -15.38 14.23 -45.95
C ILE A 604 -16.31 14.50 -47.13
N LYS A 605 -16.05 13.88 -48.28
CA LYS A 605 -16.85 14.05 -49.49
C LYS A 605 -18.29 13.61 -49.29
N HIS A 606 -18.53 12.42 -48.73
CA HIS A 606 -19.89 11.92 -48.48
C HIS A 606 -20.67 12.85 -47.53
N GLY A 607 -20.03 13.30 -46.44
CA GLY A 607 -20.62 14.28 -45.52
C GLY A 607 -20.89 15.65 -46.16
N MET A 608 -20.05 16.09 -47.11
CA MET A 608 -20.28 17.33 -47.88
C MET A 608 -21.41 17.18 -48.91
N ASP A 609 -21.52 16.03 -49.57
CA ASP A 609 -22.59 15.72 -50.53
C ASP A 609 -23.95 15.60 -49.82
N GLU A 610 -24.01 14.92 -48.66
CA GLU A 610 -25.20 14.87 -47.77
C GLU A 610 -25.64 16.26 -47.30
N MET A 611 -24.72 17.06 -46.75
CA MET A 611 -25.03 18.41 -46.28
C MET A 611 -25.45 19.35 -47.42
N SER A 612 -24.93 19.12 -48.63
CA SER A 612 -25.37 19.82 -49.85
C SER A 612 -26.78 19.40 -50.25
N ALA A 613 -27.11 18.11 -50.16
CA ALA A 613 -28.45 17.60 -50.41
C ALA A 613 -29.47 18.12 -49.39
N GLU A 614 -29.17 18.13 -48.09
CA GLU A 614 -30.02 18.75 -47.06
C GLU A 614 -30.22 20.25 -47.32
N PHE A 615 -29.16 21.00 -47.67
CA PHE A 615 -29.26 22.43 -47.97
C PHE A 615 -30.12 22.73 -49.22
N LEU A 616 -30.01 21.90 -50.25
CA LEU A 616 -30.85 21.99 -51.46
C LEU A 616 -32.30 21.56 -51.19
N ALA A 617 -32.53 20.61 -50.29
CA ALA A 617 -33.88 20.24 -49.83
C ALA A 617 -34.52 21.34 -48.97
N ALA A 618 -33.78 21.96 -48.06
CA ALA A 618 -34.23 23.10 -47.26
C ALA A 618 -34.61 24.31 -48.12
N LYS A 619 -33.87 24.56 -49.23
CA LYS A 619 -34.25 25.57 -50.23
C LYS A 619 -35.59 25.30 -50.92
N LYS A 620 -36.08 24.06 -50.98
CA LYS A 620 -37.37 23.73 -51.61
C LYS A 620 -38.59 24.00 -50.72
N THR A 621 -38.42 24.27 -49.41
CA THR A 621 -39.56 24.50 -48.49
C THR A 621 -39.78 25.96 -48.09
N HIS A 622 -38.82 26.87 -48.36
CA HIS A 622 -38.87 28.26 -47.91
C HIS A 622 -38.60 29.28 -49.04
N SER A 623 -39.62 29.54 -49.87
CA SER A 623 -39.63 30.65 -50.82
C SER A 623 -40.18 31.92 -50.17
N GLY A 624 -39.37 32.62 -49.36
CA GLY A 624 -39.76 33.86 -48.69
C GLY A 624 -38.55 34.69 -48.20
N PRO A 625 -38.57 36.03 -48.31
CA PRO A 625 -37.36 36.85 -48.14
C PRO A 625 -37.07 37.25 -46.68
N GLN A 626 -36.78 36.29 -45.80
CA GLN A 626 -36.11 36.55 -44.52
C GLN A 626 -35.46 35.28 -43.93
N LEU A 627 -34.13 35.26 -43.81
CA LEU A 627 -33.39 34.16 -43.18
C LEU A 627 -32.31 34.69 -42.23
N ARG A 628 -32.66 34.83 -40.95
CA ARG A 628 -31.70 34.68 -39.85
C ARG A 628 -31.62 33.19 -39.50
N MET A 629 -30.64 32.47 -40.04
CA MET A 629 -30.34 31.11 -39.58
C MET A 629 -29.87 31.15 -38.11
N LYS A 630 -30.37 30.24 -37.28
CA LYS A 630 -29.81 30.03 -35.93
C LYS A 630 -28.51 29.21 -36.03
N PRO A 631 -27.38 29.61 -35.40
CA PRO A 631 -26.09 28.92 -35.57
C PRO A 631 -26.02 27.46 -35.06
N ASP A 632 -26.95 27.04 -34.20
CA ASP A 632 -26.80 25.87 -33.32
C ASP A 632 -26.82 24.48 -33.97
N HIS A 633 -27.19 24.38 -35.25
CA HIS A 633 -27.13 23.12 -36.03
C HIS A 633 -25.87 23.03 -36.88
N TRP A 634 -25.49 24.12 -37.57
CA TRP A 634 -24.39 24.12 -38.53
C TRP A 634 -23.05 23.76 -37.87
N ASN A 635 -22.80 24.33 -36.68
CA ASN A 635 -21.58 24.07 -35.89
C ASN A 635 -21.47 22.64 -35.32
N ARG A 636 -22.50 21.78 -35.41
CA ARG A 636 -22.42 20.41 -34.85
C ARG A 636 -21.75 19.43 -35.81
N ARG A 637 -22.25 19.30 -37.04
CA ARG A 637 -21.72 18.33 -38.02
C ARG A 637 -20.35 18.73 -38.58
N VAL A 638 -20.09 20.02 -38.80
CA VAL A 638 -18.78 20.48 -39.31
C VAL A 638 -17.64 20.18 -38.32
N ASN A 639 -17.88 20.34 -37.02
CA ASN A 639 -16.90 19.95 -35.99
C ASN A 639 -16.68 18.43 -35.94
N LEU A 640 -17.72 17.62 -36.14
CA LEU A 640 -17.58 16.16 -36.17
C LEU A 640 -16.64 15.71 -37.31
N ILE A 641 -16.82 16.25 -38.51
CA ILE A 641 -15.94 15.97 -39.67
C ILE A 641 -14.51 16.45 -39.41
N TYR A 642 -14.33 17.65 -38.83
CA TYR A 642 -13.00 18.17 -38.47
C TYR A 642 -12.30 17.36 -37.36
N GLN A 643 -13.05 16.73 -36.46
CA GLN A 643 -12.48 15.88 -35.41
C GLN A 643 -12.03 14.51 -35.96
N MET A 644 -12.63 14.02 -37.04
CA MET A 644 -12.21 12.78 -37.72
C MET A 644 -10.84 12.90 -38.42
N THR A 645 -10.37 14.11 -38.76
CA THR A 645 -9.09 14.33 -39.46
C THR A 645 -7.89 14.56 -38.53
N GLY A 646 -8.08 14.48 -37.21
CA GLY A 646 -6.99 14.48 -36.21
C GLY A 646 -6.27 15.81 -35.97
N SER A 647 -6.67 16.92 -36.61
CA SER A 647 -6.05 18.24 -36.44
C SER A 647 -6.46 18.89 -35.11
N CYS A 648 -5.78 18.55 -34.02
CA CYS A 648 -6.03 19.11 -32.69
C CYS A 648 -5.31 20.46 -32.48
N SER A 649 -6.05 21.56 -32.29
CA SER A 649 -5.48 22.88 -31.99
C SER A 649 -6.35 23.67 -30.99
N SER A 650 -6.37 23.24 -29.73
CA SER A 650 -7.23 23.80 -28.68
C SER A 650 -6.58 24.90 -27.81
N VAL A 651 -6.03 25.96 -28.42
CA VAL A 651 -5.74 27.25 -27.73
C VAL A 651 -5.92 28.41 -28.71
N LEU A 652 -6.97 29.23 -28.53
CA LEU A 652 -7.07 30.68 -28.81
C LEU A 652 -8.54 31.14 -28.79
N TRP A 653 -9.13 31.28 -27.59
CA TRP A 653 -10.41 32.01 -27.43
C TRP A 653 -10.47 32.85 -26.14
N GLN A 654 -9.49 33.73 -25.98
CA GLN A 654 -9.57 34.88 -25.08
C GLN A 654 -8.97 36.13 -25.73
N ARG A 655 -9.57 37.28 -25.40
CA ARG A 655 -9.22 38.65 -25.84
C ARG A 655 -9.53 38.94 -27.31
N GLY A 656 -10.42 39.89 -27.53
CA GLY A 656 -10.69 40.47 -28.84
C GLY A 656 -10.03 41.85 -29.00
N HIS A 657 -10.17 42.38 -30.22
CA HIS A 657 -9.80 43.72 -30.70
C HIS A 657 -8.31 44.04 -30.94
N LEU A 658 -8.07 44.52 -32.16
CA LEU A 658 -6.89 45.20 -32.70
C LEU A 658 -5.54 44.48 -32.59
N LEU A 659 -5.14 43.85 -33.70
CA LEU A 659 -4.06 44.40 -34.53
C LEU A 659 -4.13 43.85 -35.97
N HIS A 660 -4.05 44.76 -36.95
CA HIS A 660 -3.94 44.41 -38.37
C HIS A 660 -2.45 44.27 -38.77
N THR A 661 -2.17 43.48 -39.81
CA THR A 661 -0.93 43.58 -40.62
C THR A 661 0.40 43.08 -40.01
N VAL A 662 0.42 41.91 -39.33
CA VAL A 662 1.68 41.12 -39.11
C VAL A 662 1.52 39.61 -39.37
N GLY A 663 0.44 39.19 -40.03
CA GLY A 663 0.01 37.77 -40.08
C GLY A 663 0.46 36.92 -41.28
N VAL A 664 1.27 37.45 -42.22
CA VAL A 664 1.48 36.80 -43.54
C VAL A 664 2.85 36.11 -43.68
N ASN A 665 3.92 36.65 -43.10
CA ASN A 665 5.28 36.15 -43.33
C ASN A 665 5.68 34.90 -42.51
N TRP A 666 4.84 34.46 -41.56
CA TRP A 666 5.16 33.29 -40.72
C TRP A 666 4.68 31.95 -41.33
N LEU A 667 3.60 31.98 -42.13
CA LEU A 667 3.06 30.79 -42.80
C LEU A 667 3.91 30.32 -44.00
N LEU A 668 4.61 31.25 -44.68
CA LEU A 668 5.50 30.89 -45.79
C LEU A 668 6.74 30.13 -45.31
N ALA A 669 7.28 30.45 -44.14
CA ALA A 669 8.48 29.82 -43.60
C ALA A 669 8.31 28.32 -43.26
N GLN A 670 7.08 27.87 -42.96
CA GLN A 670 6.80 26.44 -42.74
C GLN A 670 6.65 25.65 -44.04
N ALA A 671 6.28 26.29 -45.15
CA ALA A 671 6.17 25.61 -46.45
C ALA A 671 7.54 25.19 -47.01
N GLU A 672 8.57 26.03 -46.83
CA GLU A 672 9.92 25.74 -47.32
C GLU A 672 10.65 24.66 -46.49
N GLY A 673 10.39 24.60 -45.18
CA GLY A 673 10.94 23.57 -44.29
C GLY A 673 10.53 22.15 -44.66
N GLN A 674 9.32 21.96 -45.21
CA GLN A 674 8.80 20.64 -45.57
C GLN A 674 9.50 20.01 -46.79
N MET A 675 10.07 20.81 -47.70
CA MET A 675 10.75 20.29 -48.89
C MET A 675 12.11 19.64 -48.57
N PHE A 676 12.86 20.16 -47.59
CA PHE A 676 14.18 19.61 -47.26
C PHE A 676 14.13 18.18 -46.68
N HIS A 677 13.02 17.80 -46.03
CA HIS A 677 12.91 16.47 -45.41
C HIS A 677 12.70 15.33 -46.44
N ASN A 678 12.12 15.65 -47.61
CA ASN A 678 11.93 14.66 -48.68
C ASN A 678 13.19 14.43 -49.52
N LEU A 679 14.07 15.44 -49.63
CA LEU A 679 15.34 15.29 -50.35
C LEU A 679 16.27 14.26 -49.68
N PHE A 680 16.24 14.16 -48.34
CA PHE A 680 17.11 13.26 -47.57
C PHE A 680 16.70 11.77 -47.63
N LYS A 681 15.51 11.43 -48.15
CA LYS A 681 15.09 10.03 -48.37
C LYS A 681 15.47 9.48 -49.75
N LEU A 682 15.75 10.35 -50.73
CA LEU A 682 16.13 9.93 -52.09
C LEU A 682 17.61 9.60 -52.26
N VAL A 683 18.48 10.07 -51.36
CA VAL A 683 19.95 9.82 -51.41
C VAL A 683 20.37 8.53 -50.67
N LYS A 684 19.41 7.74 -50.15
CA LYS A 684 19.70 6.50 -49.39
C LYS A 684 19.12 5.21 -50.00
N LEU A 685 18.74 5.25 -51.27
CA LEU A 685 18.21 4.12 -52.05
C LEU A 685 19.00 3.86 -53.35
N GLN A 686 20.29 4.18 -53.36
CA GLN A 686 21.17 3.99 -54.52
C GLN A 686 22.51 3.28 -54.21
N GLU A 687 22.61 2.60 -53.07
CA GLU A 687 23.75 1.74 -52.68
C GLU A 687 23.29 0.35 -52.18
N GLN A 688 22.57 -0.41 -53.04
CA GLN A 688 22.42 -1.87 -52.85
C GLN A 688 21.88 -2.58 -54.12
N ALA A 689 22.73 -2.72 -55.14
CA ALA A 689 22.51 -3.62 -56.27
C ALA A 689 23.86 -4.04 -56.89
N GLU A 690 24.01 -5.33 -57.20
CA GLU A 690 25.19 -5.98 -57.82
C GLU A 690 26.47 -5.90 -56.95
N ILE A 691 27.27 -6.96 -56.74
CA ILE A 691 27.81 -7.96 -57.67
C ILE A 691 27.90 -9.34 -57.00
N VAL A 692 27.84 -10.42 -57.79
CA VAL A 692 28.14 -11.81 -57.38
C VAL A 692 29.19 -12.42 -58.33
N PRO A 693 30.17 -13.17 -57.81
CA PRO A 693 30.58 -14.41 -58.48
C PRO A 693 30.71 -15.61 -57.51
N LEU A 694 30.56 -16.82 -58.04
CA LEU A 694 30.65 -18.08 -57.31
C LEU A 694 32.10 -18.57 -57.15
N HIS A 695 32.37 -19.42 -56.15
CA HIS A 695 32.96 -20.74 -56.42
C HIS A 695 32.74 -21.76 -55.26
N LEU A 696 33.05 -23.03 -55.54
CA LEU A 696 32.75 -24.20 -54.69
C LEU A 696 33.93 -24.61 -53.80
N ASN A 697 33.63 -25.21 -52.65
CA ASN A 697 34.28 -26.37 -51.96
C ASN A 697 34.17 -26.23 -50.41
N ARG A 698 34.11 -27.27 -49.58
CA ARG A 698 33.70 -28.70 -49.67
C ARG A 698 33.73 -29.26 -48.22
N ILE A 699 32.89 -30.25 -47.88
CA ILE A 699 33.05 -31.20 -46.74
C ILE A 699 32.89 -30.65 -45.30
N MET A 700 31.71 -30.95 -44.72
CA MET A 700 31.39 -31.68 -43.46
C MET A 700 32.34 -31.74 -42.21
N PRO A 701 31.80 -32.07 -41.01
CA PRO A 701 32.23 -31.45 -39.75
C PRO A 701 32.95 -32.37 -38.73
N ALA A 702 33.39 -31.74 -37.64
CA ALA A 702 33.50 -32.31 -36.29
C ALA A 702 33.01 -31.26 -35.27
#